data_AF-A0A1J4KNK9-F1
#
_entry.id   AF-A0A1J4KNK9-F1
#
_cell.length_a   1.000
_cell.length_b   1.000
_cell.length_c   1.000
_cell.angle_alpha   90.00
_cell.angle_beta   90.00
_cell.angle_gamma   90.00
#
_symmetry.space_group_name_H-M   'P 1'
#
loop_
_entity.id
_entity.type
_entity.pdbx_description
1 polymer ?
#
loop_
_entity_poly.entity_id
_entity_poly.type
_entity_poly.pdbx_seq_one_letter_code
_entity_poly.pdbx_strand_id
1 'polypeptide(L)'
;MDQQSDGSHYSTSFTGSYNDKYAGILEKSYLKKMRNNIIVFISYMYSVAPNYYWLHFLLSIYRIWQLVAPVFFINAKFGNNSFSPTINDIIVAPIYFSPSRLHNKALEIILGVYCGVMAVILISMIGSSYYFSVNAKLPIWISSIIAFLLGSFGFILQFLASGYSGEIIGQLISGTYPHSLACGIILILLTTVLYFVYTLIFSRIIAISIVFRPISLMTLSSLPQRLLYHFTNLIAFLLGIASNLESKVAVYIIILVVLLYGAINSFIYLNGGFLSFYHNINISACSTGGCITLLITVIFWFLKITVTDVLLVVYLIIWVIQTLISFVSLRRMKKKNLFRLDHIYDDDEEFTLMIKNHLQYTSVLNTGFSTSHPVCTNWKICQLAANTWPNNVDIWFLFAKFTAIYPEETPLLISIEKSILQNNIKGENVKQVKEQIGTLIKQREPNLSVTLKQKINKVNKLVHSTKHKLRNVWDMIIQSNIGEMESSIYKTYSSVEQCEAEYNHILRQFPNNRFIVRAYSRFELEVQANIKKFLFFDNSCKILSRGIQYNEDQAHELGLHAFPLLPLTVRENLMIMKIGSESFEDASNTELAFQESSEKNNYQTEKQISLADIIDNITIQSFHITKIVRFVGLLIFNLMVILAGIISVYILLSDLEKPLDYIYGLTFFRSLVFHLAAYSMNYVFESLPQYSNLSTRFPDNDDLSYLGSSNSTLDQYKFLLSQASQVSVIIMQMQDFKIGNLYFDNARSKLSANKMLFTIFPTMNEKVDILTTPFAMFQDFIRLGSNLSSTDNLTVGELNSPTIQTSINNMGALASVATDSLQEISN
;
A
#
# COMPACT_ATOMS: atom_id res chain seq x y z
N MET A 1 -27.94 -60.95 41.27
CA MET A 1 -26.68 -60.45 41.88
C MET A 1 -26.18 -59.39 40.94
N ASP A 2 -26.55 -58.16 41.26
CA ASP A 2 -26.49 -57.01 40.37
C ASP A 2 -25.08 -56.44 40.30
N GLN A 3 -24.57 -56.29 39.07
CA GLN A 3 -23.43 -55.43 38.79
C GLN A 3 -23.95 -54.13 38.20
N GLN A 4 -23.94 -53.09 39.04
CA GLN A 4 -24.21 -51.72 38.63
C GLN A 4 -23.04 -51.14 37.84
N SER A 5 -23.42 -50.41 36.80
CA SER A 5 -22.64 -49.60 35.88
C SER A 5 -22.01 -48.38 36.56
N ASP A 6 -20.68 -48.33 36.64
CA ASP A 6 -19.95 -47.09 36.89
C ASP A 6 -19.79 -46.31 35.58
N GLY A 7 -20.75 -45.43 35.32
CA GLY A 7 -20.65 -44.37 34.33
C GLY A 7 -19.60 -43.36 34.75
N SER A 8 -18.39 -43.50 34.23
CA SER A 8 -17.31 -42.52 34.40
C SER A 8 -17.62 -41.24 33.62
N HIS A 9 -18.21 -40.26 34.32
CA HIS A 9 -18.26 -38.87 33.90
C HIS A 9 -16.82 -38.32 33.80
N TYR A 10 -16.21 -38.44 32.62
CA TYR A 10 -14.99 -37.73 32.27
C TYR A 10 -15.27 -36.23 32.14
N SER A 11 -15.14 -35.51 33.26
CA SER A 11 -15.18 -34.05 33.31
C SER A 11 -14.08 -33.47 32.40
N THR A 12 -14.50 -32.67 31.43
CA THR A 12 -13.69 -31.94 30.46
C THR A 12 -12.83 -30.86 31.12
N SER A 13 -11.67 -31.24 31.65
CA SER A 13 -10.62 -30.35 32.16
C SER A 13 -9.52 -30.10 31.12
N PHE A 14 -9.84 -30.02 29.83
CA PHE A 14 -8.84 -29.99 28.76
C PHE A 14 -8.69 -28.64 28.02
N THR A 15 -9.48 -27.62 28.35
CA THR A 15 -9.42 -26.29 27.68
C THR A 15 -8.98 -25.17 28.61
N GLY A 16 -8.09 -25.49 29.57
CA GLY A 16 -7.27 -24.47 30.22
C GLY A 16 -6.43 -23.79 29.15
N SER A 17 -6.53 -22.47 29.02
CA SER A 17 -5.65 -21.74 28.11
C SER A 17 -4.20 -22.13 28.44
N TYR A 18 -3.33 -22.24 27.45
CA TYR A 18 -1.89 -22.46 27.66
C TYR A 18 -1.23 -21.37 28.56
N ASN A 19 -1.97 -20.40 29.12
CA ASN A 19 -1.52 -19.56 30.23
C ASN A 19 -1.39 -20.31 31.57
N ASP A 20 -2.12 -21.41 31.78
CA ASP A 20 -2.20 -22.04 33.11
C ASP A 20 -1.23 -23.21 33.31
N LYS A 21 -0.49 -23.64 32.26
CA LYS A 21 0.42 -24.81 32.35
C LYS A 21 1.54 -24.64 33.40
N TYR A 22 1.77 -23.42 33.88
CA TYR A 22 2.73 -23.12 34.94
C TYR A 22 2.15 -22.23 36.06
N ALA A 23 0.82 -22.05 36.14
CA ALA A 23 0.19 -21.15 37.14
C ALA A 23 0.83 -19.75 37.25
N GLY A 24 1.44 -19.24 36.16
CA GLY A 24 2.15 -17.95 36.15
C GLY A 24 3.60 -17.96 36.71
N ILE A 25 4.17 -19.12 37.06
CA ILE A 25 5.52 -19.25 37.66
C ILE A 25 6.65 -18.91 36.66
N LEU A 26 6.43 -19.12 35.36
CA LEU A 26 7.40 -18.79 34.32
C LEU A 26 6.91 -17.62 33.47
N GLU A 27 7.61 -16.49 33.54
CA GLU A 27 7.35 -15.34 32.68
C GLU A 27 7.57 -15.73 31.21
N LYS A 28 6.53 -15.53 30.40
CA LYS A 28 6.61 -15.77 28.95
C LYS A 28 7.43 -14.64 28.32
N SER A 29 8.25 -14.97 27.33
CA SER A 29 8.95 -13.94 26.55
C SER A 29 7.96 -12.95 25.94
N TYR A 30 8.34 -11.67 25.95
CA TYR A 30 7.50 -10.57 25.50
C TYR A 30 6.93 -10.78 24.07
N LEU A 31 7.77 -11.30 23.15
CA LEU A 31 7.37 -11.66 21.80
C LEU A 31 6.24 -12.70 21.74
N LYS A 32 6.23 -13.69 22.65
CA LYS A 32 5.15 -14.70 22.70
C LYS A 32 3.84 -14.08 23.19
N LYS A 33 3.91 -13.17 24.16
CA LYS A 33 2.74 -12.45 24.68
C LYS A 33 2.14 -11.55 23.59
N MET A 34 2.98 -10.76 22.92
CA MET A 34 2.58 -9.90 21.81
C MET A 34 1.93 -10.70 20.67
N ARG A 35 2.55 -11.81 20.25
CA ARG A 35 1.98 -12.67 19.20
C ARG A 35 0.60 -13.20 19.56
N ASN A 36 0.41 -13.71 20.77
CA ASN A 36 -0.88 -14.24 21.20
C ASN A 36 -1.94 -13.13 21.25
N ASN A 37 -1.58 -11.93 21.72
CA ASN A 37 -2.49 -10.78 21.70
C ASN A 37 -2.88 -10.39 20.26
N ILE A 38 -1.95 -10.44 19.31
CA ILE A 38 -2.23 -10.17 17.89
C ILE A 38 -3.14 -11.25 17.29
N ILE A 39 -2.93 -12.53 17.62
CA ILE A 39 -3.80 -13.63 17.15
C ILE A 39 -5.24 -13.42 17.64
N VAL A 40 -5.42 -13.14 18.93
CA VAL A 40 -6.74 -12.87 19.52
C VAL A 40 -7.38 -11.62 18.89
N PHE A 41 -6.60 -10.55 18.73
CA PHE A 41 -7.06 -9.32 18.09
C PHE A 41 -7.48 -9.55 16.63
N ILE A 42 -6.72 -10.30 15.84
CA ILE A 42 -7.04 -10.60 14.44
C ILE A 42 -8.31 -11.47 14.35
N SER A 43 -8.46 -12.45 15.23
CA SER A 43 -9.69 -13.24 15.29
C SER A 43 -10.91 -12.38 15.63
N TYR A 44 -10.78 -11.42 16.55
CA TYR A 44 -11.82 -10.44 16.85
C TYR A 44 -12.09 -9.48 15.68
N MET A 45 -11.04 -8.98 15.05
CA MET A 45 -11.14 -8.05 13.93
C MET A 45 -11.94 -8.68 12.79
N TYR A 46 -11.63 -9.92 12.40
CA TYR A 46 -12.38 -10.63 11.37
C TYR A 46 -13.78 -11.05 11.79
N SER A 47 -14.09 -11.10 13.09
CA SER A 47 -15.45 -11.40 13.54
C SER A 47 -16.36 -10.18 13.60
N VAL A 48 -15.80 -8.97 13.53
CA VAL A 48 -16.58 -7.72 13.64
C VAL A 48 -16.50 -6.90 12.35
N ALA A 49 -15.41 -7.01 11.61
CA ALA A 49 -15.26 -6.34 10.33
C ALA A 49 -16.19 -6.96 9.28
N PRO A 50 -16.75 -6.16 8.36
CA PRO A 50 -17.50 -6.70 7.24
C PRO A 50 -16.58 -7.52 6.32
N ASN A 51 -17.16 -8.50 5.63
CA ASN A 51 -16.40 -9.48 4.84
C ASN A 51 -15.76 -8.92 3.54
N TYR A 52 -16.17 -7.72 3.09
CA TYR A 52 -15.63 -7.03 1.90
C TYR A 52 -15.43 -7.92 0.64
N TYR A 53 -16.37 -8.81 0.31
CA TYR A 53 -16.21 -9.76 -0.81
C TYR A 53 -15.85 -9.09 -2.15
N TRP A 54 -16.50 -7.97 -2.47
CA TRP A 54 -16.22 -7.21 -3.71
C TRP A 54 -14.78 -6.67 -3.76
N LEU A 55 -14.26 -6.18 -2.63
CA LEU A 55 -12.88 -5.71 -2.51
C LEU A 55 -11.90 -6.85 -2.80
N HIS A 56 -12.13 -8.03 -2.20
CA HIS A 56 -11.27 -9.19 -2.41
C HIS A 56 -11.33 -9.73 -3.83
N PHE A 57 -12.47 -9.59 -4.51
CA PHE A 57 -12.60 -9.89 -5.94
C PHE A 57 -11.74 -8.94 -6.79
N LEU A 58 -11.87 -7.62 -6.61
CA LEU A 58 -11.03 -6.63 -7.32
C LEU A 58 -9.55 -6.83 -7.06
N LEU A 59 -9.17 -7.11 -5.81
CA LEU A 59 -7.78 -7.36 -5.46
C LEU A 59 -7.25 -8.67 -6.02
N SER A 60 -8.10 -9.67 -6.24
CA SER A 60 -7.69 -10.90 -6.93
C SER A 60 -7.34 -10.59 -8.38
N ILE A 61 -8.12 -9.75 -9.07
CA ILE A 61 -7.80 -9.25 -10.41
C ILE A 61 -6.48 -8.47 -10.38
N TYR A 62 -6.33 -7.54 -9.43
CA TYR A 62 -5.10 -6.76 -9.28
C TYR A 62 -3.86 -7.63 -9.03
N ARG A 63 -3.96 -8.67 -8.18
CA ARG A 63 -2.84 -9.59 -7.92
C ARG A 63 -2.50 -10.49 -9.12
N ILE A 64 -3.49 -10.84 -9.95
CA ILE A 64 -3.23 -11.48 -11.23
C ILE A 64 -2.52 -10.50 -12.17
N TRP A 65 -2.95 -9.24 -12.19
CA TRP A 65 -2.32 -8.16 -12.96
C TRP A 65 -0.86 -7.90 -12.53
N GLN A 66 -0.54 -8.02 -11.24
CA GLN A 66 0.83 -7.98 -10.71
C GLN A 66 1.76 -9.06 -11.30
N LEU A 67 1.22 -10.17 -11.82
CA LEU A 67 2.03 -11.18 -12.54
C LEU A 67 2.24 -10.82 -14.00
N VAL A 68 1.32 -10.05 -14.61
CA VAL A 68 1.35 -9.67 -16.02
C VAL A 68 2.32 -8.53 -16.26
N ALA A 69 2.24 -7.46 -15.48
CA ALA A 69 3.01 -6.26 -15.80
C ALA A 69 4.53 -6.37 -15.74
N PRO A 70 5.14 -7.14 -14.82
CA PRO A 70 6.60 -7.27 -14.79
C PRO A 70 7.18 -7.91 -16.07
N VAL A 71 6.36 -8.65 -16.82
CA VAL A 71 6.73 -9.26 -18.11
C VAL A 71 7.17 -8.21 -19.14
N PHE A 72 6.61 -7.00 -19.08
CA PHE A 72 6.87 -5.94 -20.07
C PHE A 72 8.13 -5.11 -19.80
N PHE A 73 8.93 -5.46 -18.77
CA PHE A 73 10.28 -4.93 -18.58
C PHE A 73 10.37 -3.39 -18.48
N ILE A 74 9.74 -2.83 -17.46
CA ILE A 74 9.27 -1.43 -17.37
C ILE A 74 10.33 -0.34 -17.57
N ASN A 75 11.62 -0.62 -17.34
CA ASN A 75 12.69 0.38 -17.43
C ASN A 75 13.96 -0.09 -18.16
N ALA A 76 13.91 -1.20 -18.91
CA ALA A 76 15.02 -1.46 -19.82
C ALA A 76 15.07 -0.32 -20.85
N LYS A 77 16.25 0.24 -21.10
CA LYS A 77 16.53 1.17 -22.19
C LYS A 77 16.25 0.45 -23.53
N PHE A 78 14.98 0.25 -23.86
CA PHE A 78 14.53 -0.12 -25.18
C PHE A 78 14.87 1.05 -26.09
N GLY A 79 15.50 0.77 -27.22
CA GLY A 79 16.00 1.81 -28.14
C GLY A 79 14.92 2.84 -28.43
N ASN A 80 15.35 4.10 -28.63
CA ASN A 80 14.52 5.31 -28.70
C ASN A 80 13.28 5.28 -29.62
N ASN A 81 13.04 4.21 -30.39
CA ASN A 81 12.02 4.11 -31.43
C ASN A 81 11.01 2.96 -31.28
N SER A 82 11.01 2.14 -30.21
CA SER A 82 10.30 0.84 -30.29
C SER A 82 9.19 0.55 -29.29
N PHE A 83 9.00 1.34 -28.23
CA PHE A 83 7.85 1.20 -27.33
C PHE A 83 7.14 2.55 -27.18
N SER A 84 5.86 2.63 -27.57
CA SER A 84 5.10 3.87 -27.40
C SER A 84 5.02 4.21 -25.90
N PRO A 85 5.58 5.34 -25.42
CA PRO A 85 5.60 5.67 -24.00
C PRO A 85 4.19 5.72 -23.38
N THR A 86 3.18 6.04 -24.21
CA THR A 86 1.77 6.01 -23.85
C THR A 86 1.23 4.61 -23.53
N ILE A 87 1.68 3.57 -24.23
CA ILE A 87 1.24 2.19 -23.96
C ILE A 87 1.90 1.67 -22.66
N ASN A 88 3.16 2.03 -22.43
CA ASN A 88 3.85 1.73 -21.18
C ASN A 88 3.13 2.39 -20.00
N ASP A 89 2.79 3.66 -20.12
CA ASP A 89 2.09 4.40 -19.07
C ASP A 89 0.73 3.78 -18.71
N ILE A 90 -0.04 3.29 -19.70
CA ILE A 90 -1.34 2.65 -19.45
C ILE A 90 -1.20 1.32 -18.67
N ILE A 91 -0.17 0.54 -18.96
CA ILE A 91 0.03 -0.78 -18.32
C ILE A 91 0.68 -0.64 -16.94
N VAL A 92 1.58 0.33 -16.79
CA VAL A 92 2.46 0.52 -15.63
C VAL A 92 1.83 1.42 -14.56
N ALA A 93 1.15 2.50 -14.96
CA ALA A 93 0.58 3.45 -14.01
C ALA A 93 -0.38 2.81 -12.99
N PRO A 94 -1.23 1.82 -13.35
CA PRO A 94 -2.10 1.16 -12.38
C PRO A 94 -1.36 0.39 -11.28
N ILE A 95 -0.09 0.02 -11.48
CA ILE A 95 0.67 -0.83 -10.56
C ILE A 95 1.72 -0.07 -9.79
N TYR A 96 2.51 0.76 -10.48
CA TYR A 96 3.61 1.50 -9.87
C TYR A 96 3.16 2.88 -9.35
N PHE A 97 1.94 3.31 -9.69
CA PHE A 97 1.40 4.64 -9.33
C PHE A 97 2.30 5.81 -9.79
N SER A 98 3.14 5.59 -10.80
CA SER A 98 3.95 6.61 -11.46
C SER A 98 3.94 6.40 -12.98
N PRO A 99 3.79 7.47 -13.78
CA PRO A 99 4.09 7.43 -15.21
C PRO A 99 5.58 7.14 -15.44
N SER A 100 5.91 6.44 -16.52
CA SER A 100 7.30 6.07 -16.89
C SER A 100 8.21 7.29 -17.01
N ARG A 101 7.68 8.43 -17.47
CA ARG A 101 8.43 9.68 -17.69
C ARG A 101 8.89 10.38 -16.40
N LEU A 102 8.14 10.23 -15.31
CA LEU A 102 8.41 10.87 -14.01
C LEU A 102 9.00 9.89 -12.99
N HIS A 103 9.15 8.63 -13.38
CA HIS A 103 9.44 7.51 -12.50
C HIS A 103 10.73 7.68 -11.70
N ASN A 104 11.82 8.12 -12.33
CA ASN A 104 13.12 8.33 -11.66
C ASN A 104 13.07 9.45 -10.59
N LYS A 105 12.21 10.45 -10.75
CA LYS A 105 12.06 11.56 -9.78
C LYS A 105 11.02 11.23 -8.69
N ALA A 106 10.01 10.44 -9.02
CA ALA A 106 8.93 10.06 -8.10
C ALA A 106 9.32 8.92 -7.14
N LEU A 107 10.39 8.19 -7.46
CA LEU A 107 10.80 6.97 -6.77
C LEU A 107 10.96 7.16 -5.26
N GLU A 108 11.77 8.12 -4.84
CA GLU A 108 12.03 8.38 -3.41
C GLU A 108 10.78 8.86 -2.66
N ILE A 109 9.97 9.70 -3.32
CA ILE A 109 8.74 10.25 -2.74
C ILE A 109 7.75 9.12 -2.46
N ILE A 110 7.52 8.26 -3.46
CA ILE A 110 6.60 7.13 -3.34
C ILE A 110 7.07 6.15 -2.26
N LEU A 111 8.36 5.86 -2.23
CA LEU A 111 8.93 4.90 -1.29
C LEU A 111 8.96 5.47 0.15
N GLY A 112 9.15 6.80 0.30
CA GLY A 112 8.99 7.52 1.57
C GLY A 112 7.53 7.52 2.06
N VAL A 113 6.56 7.76 1.18
CA VAL A 113 5.12 7.65 1.49
C VAL A 113 4.77 6.23 1.92
N TYR A 114 5.28 5.21 1.22
CA TYR A 114 5.14 3.81 1.61
C TYR A 114 5.62 3.56 3.04
N CYS A 115 6.83 4.04 3.39
CA CYS A 115 7.38 3.89 4.74
C CYS A 115 6.48 4.52 5.80
N GLY A 116 6.00 5.75 5.56
CA GLY A 116 5.08 6.44 6.47
C GLY A 116 3.76 5.68 6.65
N VAL A 117 3.11 5.29 5.55
CA VAL A 117 1.83 4.57 5.59
C VAL A 117 1.97 3.21 6.26
N MET A 118 2.98 2.42 5.90
CA MET A 118 3.19 1.09 6.50
C MET A 118 3.54 1.16 7.99
N ALA A 119 4.34 2.16 8.41
CA ALA A 119 4.62 2.38 9.82
C ALA A 119 3.34 2.68 10.61
N VAL A 120 2.48 3.56 10.08
CA VAL A 120 1.17 3.88 10.70
C VAL A 120 0.28 2.63 10.79
N ILE A 121 0.21 1.81 9.75
CA ILE A 121 -0.58 0.55 9.76
C ILE A 121 -0.06 -0.40 10.84
N LEU A 122 1.24 -0.63 10.91
CA LEU A 122 1.85 -1.55 11.88
C LEU A 122 1.70 -1.03 13.32
N ILE A 123 1.94 0.25 13.56
CA ILE A 123 1.77 0.89 14.88
C ILE A 123 0.30 0.82 15.31
N SER A 124 -0.64 1.15 14.42
CA SER A 124 -2.08 1.06 14.66
C SER A 124 -2.49 -0.37 15.02
N MET A 125 -1.99 -1.37 14.30
CA MET A 125 -2.31 -2.77 14.57
C MET A 125 -1.76 -3.24 15.92
N ILE A 126 -0.50 -2.93 16.24
CA ILE A 126 0.13 -3.33 17.51
C ILE A 126 -0.53 -2.59 18.68
N GLY A 127 -0.75 -1.28 18.54
CA GLY A 127 -1.42 -0.45 19.55
C GLY A 127 -2.86 -0.90 19.80
N SER A 128 -3.62 -1.19 18.74
CA SER A 128 -4.98 -1.72 18.85
C SER A 128 -5.00 -3.10 19.49
N SER A 129 -4.04 -3.97 19.16
CA SER A 129 -3.91 -5.29 19.80
C SER A 129 -3.61 -5.19 21.30
N TYR A 130 -2.71 -4.28 21.70
CA TYR A 130 -2.40 -4.03 23.10
C TYR A 130 -3.62 -3.46 23.85
N TYR A 131 -4.24 -2.41 23.31
CA TYR A 131 -5.43 -1.79 23.89
C TYR A 131 -6.59 -2.80 24.01
N PHE A 132 -6.79 -3.62 22.99
CA PHE A 132 -7.79 -4.68 22.98
C PHE A 132 -7.52 -5.73 24.07
N SER A 133 -6.25 -6.08 24.31
CA SER A 133 -5.89 -7.06 25.34
C SER A 133 -6.14 -6.58 26.77
N VAL A 134 -6.16 -5.25 27.00
CA VAL A 134 -6.42 -4.66 28.33
C VAL A 134 -7.89 -4.35 28.52
N ASN A 135 -8.52 -3.68 27.54
CA ASN A 135 -9.85 -3.11 27.72
C ASN A 135 -10.98 -3.97 27.16
N ALA A 136 -10.66 -5.00 26.35
CA ALA A 136 -11.61 -5.85 25.64
C ALA A 136 -12.70 -5.09 24.87
N LYS A 137 -12.46 -3.80 24.56
CA LYS A 137 -13.34 -2.90 23.83
C LYS A 137 -12.50 -2.25 22.74
N LEU A 138 -13.02 -2.22 21.52
CA LEU A 138 -12.46 -1.47 20.41
C LEU A 138 -13.63 -0.97 19.56
N PRO A 139 -13.64 0.29 19.11
CA PRO A 139 -14.63 0.75 18.16
C PRO A 139 -14.64 -0.10 16.89
N ILE A 140 -15.83 -0.48 16.42
CA ILE A 140 -16.05 -1.34 15.25
C ILE A 140 -15.36 -0.77 13.99
N TRP A 141 -15.37 0.56 13.85
CA TRP A 141 -14.75 1.26 12.73
C TRP A 141 -13.23 1.06 12.67
N ILE A 142 -12.53 0.98 13.81
CA ILE A 142 -11.07 0.75 13.84
C ILE A 142 -10.75 -0.66 13.33
N SER A 143 -11.47 -1.68 13.82
CA SER A 143 -11.32 -3.06 13.33
C SER A 143 -11.64 -3.17 11.84
N SER A 144 -12.66 -2.47 11.37
CA SER A 144 -13.08 -2.45 9.97
C SER A 144 -12.03 -1.81 9.05
N ILE A 145 -11.40 -0.72 9.49
CA ILE A 145 -10.30 -0.05 8.76
C ILE A 145 -9.06 -0.95 8.70
N ILE A 146 -8.66 -1.55 9.82
CA ILE A 146 -7.48 -2.42 9.85
C ILE A 146 -7.71 -3.67 8.97
N ALA A 147 -8.91 -4.25 9.02
CA ALA A 147 -9.28 -5.37 8.14
C ALA A 147 -9.24 -4.98 6.66
N PHE A 148 -9.77 -3.80 6.31
CA PHE A 148 -9.71 -3.26 4.95
C PHE A 148 -8.26 -3.06 4.49
N LEU A 149 -7.42 -2.44 5.32
CA LEU A 149 -6.00 -2.16 5.00
C LEU A 149 -5.18 -3.45 4.82
N LEU A 150 -5.36 -4.43 5.70
CA LEU A 150 -4.71 -5.75 5.58
C LEU A 150 -5.23 -6.53 4.37
N GLY A 151 -6.54 -6.41 4.10
CA GLY A 151 -7.19 -7.06 2.98
C GLY A 151 -6.78 -6.51 1.62
N SER A 152 -6.43 -5.21 1.53
CA SER A 152 -6.15 -4.45 0.30
C SER A 152 -4.72 -3.94 0.17
N PHE A 153 -4.41 -2.80 0.77
CA PHE A 153 -3.12 -2.10 0.69
C PHE A 153 -1.95 -2.98 1.09
N GLY A 154 -2.16 -3.92 2.01
CA GLY A 154 -1.18 -4.93 2.41
C GLY A 154 -0.59 -5.76 1.26
N PHE A 155 -1.33 -5.97 0.16
CA PHE A 155 -0.81 -6.67 -1.03
C PHE A 155 -0.25 -5.72 -2.09
N ILE A 156 -0.84 -4.53 -2.21
CA ILE A 156 -0.48 -3.53 -3.21
C ILE A 156 0.87 -2.88 -2.86
N LEU A 157 0.97 -2.35 -1.64
CA LEU A 157 2.12 -1.58 -1.17
C LEU A 157 3.39 -2.42 -1.11
N GLN A 158 3.28 -3.70 -0.74
CA GLN A 158 4.43 -4.59 -0.59
C GLN A 158 5.08 -4.93 -1.93
N PHE A 159 4.25 -5.16 -2.97
CA PHE A 159 4.74 -5.36 -4.32
C PHE A 159 5.47 -4.11 -4.84
N LEU A 160 4.86 -2.94 -4.63
CA LEU A 160 5.39 -1.65 -5.06
C LEU A 160 6.73 -1.32 -4.38
N ALA A 161 6.82 -1.51 -3.05
CA ALA A 161 8.06 -1.33 -2.31
C ALA A 161 9.17 -2.29 -2.77
N SER A 162 8.81 -3.53 -3.10
CA SER A 162 9.74 -4.52 -3.62
C SER A 162 10.31 -4.09 -4.99
N GLY A 163 9.47 -3.66 -5.92
CA GLY A 163 9.91 -3.16 -7.23
C GLY A 163 10.82 -1.94 -7.12
N TYR A 164 10.38 -0.93 -6.38
CA TYR A 164 11.12 0.34 -6.23
C TYR A 164 12.43 0.19 -5.45
N SER A 165 12.47 -0.62 -4.40
CA SER A 165 13.73 -0.89 -3.69
C SER A 165 14.73 -1.61 -4.59
N GLY A 166 14.28 -2.55 -5.42
CA GLY A 166 15.12 -3.19 -6.44
C GLY A 166 15.68 -2.19 -7.45
N GLU A 167 14.86 -1.23 -7.86
CA GLU A 167 15.26 -0.20 -8.82
C GLU A 167 16.30 0.78 -8.27
N ILE A 168 16.15 1.27 -7.03
CA ILE A 168 17.19 2.09 -6.37
C ILE A 168 18.50 1.32 -6.31
N ILE A 169 18.45 0.04 -5.93
CA ILE A 169 19.65 -0.80 -5.89
C ILE A 169 20.29 -0.88 -7.29
N GLY A 170 19.49 -1.06 -8.34
CA GLY A 170 19.98 -1.02 -9.73
C GLY A 170 20.62 0.34 -10.11
N GLN A 171 20.04 1.46 -9.69
CA GLN A 171 20.59 2.81 -9.92
C GLN A 171 21.89 3.06 -9.14
N LEU A 172 21.97 2.56 -7.91
CA LEU A 172 23.16 2.64 -7.07
C LEU A 172 24.31 1.81 -7.66
N ILE A 173 24.04 0.60 -8.15
CA ILE A 173 25.06 -0.27 -8.76
C ILE A 173 25.54 0.33 -10.10
N SER A 174 24.65 0.92 -10.89
CA SER A 174 24.99 1.54 -12.18
C SER A 174 25.60 2.94 -12.07
N GLY A 175 25.64 3.52 -10.86
CA GLY A 175 26.15 4.88 -10.64
C GLY A 175 25.27 5.99 -11.24
N THR A 176 24.02 5.70 -11.58
CA THR A 176 23.08 6.65 -12.24
C THR A 176 22.14 7.35 -11.26
N TYR A 177 22.34 7.15 -9.96
CA TYR A 177 21.46 7.66 -8.92
C TYR A 177 21.57 9.19 -8.78
N PRO A 178 20.46 9.95 -8.97
CA PRO A 178 20.51 11.42 -9.06
C PRO A 178 20.57 12.15 -7.72
N HIS A 179 20.32 11.45 -6.60
CA HIS A 179 20.18 12.03 -5.27
C HIS A 179 21.30 11.58 -4.31
N SER A 180 21.29 12.07 -3.07
CA SER A 180 22.32 11.73 -2.09
C SER A 180 22.33 10.23 -1.76
N LEU A 181 23.48 9.57 -1.89
CA LEU A 181 23.66 8.13 -1.61
C LEU A 181 23.16 7.72 -0.22
N ALA A 182 23.36 8.58 0.79
CA ALA A 182 22.93 8.34 2.15
C ALA A 182 21.40 8.21 2.27
N CYS A 183 20.64 9.07 1.59
CA CYS A 183 19.17 9.02 1.58
C CYS A 183 18.68 7.68 1.00
N GLY A 184 19.21 7.27 -0.16
CA GLY A 184 18.84 6.01 -0.81
C GLY A 184 19.09 4.79 0.07
N ILE A 185 20.26 4.72 0.73
CA ILE A 185 20.60 3.59 1.62
C ILE A 185 19.68 3.54 2.84
N ILE A 186 19.42 4.66 3.50
CA ILE A 186 18.52 4.73 4.67
C ILE A 186 17.12 4.28 4.27
N LEU A 187 16.65 4.70 3.10
CA LEU A 187 15.30 4.43 2.63
C LEU A 187 15.14 2.95 2.21
N ILE A 188 16.16 2.34 1.62
CA ILE A 188 16.21 0.87 1.40
C ILE A 188 16.20 0.11 2.74
N LEU A 189 16.99 0.54 3.73
CA LEU A 189 17.03 -0.13 5.03
C LEU A 189 15.67 -0.05 5.74
N LEU A 190 15.02 1.11 5.72
CA LEU A 190 13.71 1.29 6.33
C LEU A 190 12.62 0.46 5.63
N THR A 191 12.60 0.44 4.30
CA THR A 191 11.64 -0.35 3.52
C THR A 191 11.79 -1.85 3.74
N THR A 192 13.02 -2.36 3.76
CA THR A 192 13.30 -3.79 3.98
C THR A 192 12.87 -4.25 5.37
N VAL A 193 13.11 -3.44 6.41
CA VAL A 193 12.62 -3.73 7.78
C VAL A 193 11.10 -3.79 7.82
N LEU A 194 10.40 -2.78 7.25
CA LEU A 194 8.93 -2.74 7.23
C LEU A 194 8.33 -3.90 6.42
N TYR A 195 8.93 -4.22 5.27
CA TYR A 195 8.55 -5.36 4.42
C TYR A 195 8.67 -6.68 5.19
N PHE A 196 9.78 -6.88 5.91
CA PHE A 196 10.03 -8.10 6.67
C PHE A 196 9.04 -8.26 7.83
N VAL A 197 8.81 -7.20 8.61
CA VAL A 197 7.85 -7.22 9.73
C VAL A 197 6.43 -7.56 9.23
N TYR A 198 5.97 -6.89 8.17
CA TYR A 198 4.66 -7.17 7.58
C TYR A 198 4.56 -8.60 7.06
N THR A 199 5.59 -9.07 6.36
CA THR A 199 5.63 -10.42 5.79
C THR A 199 5.62 -11.52 6.88
N LEU A 200 6.26 -11.28 8.02
CA LEU A 200 6.16 -12.18 9.18
C LEU A 200 4.73 -12.24 9.74
N ILE A 201 4.07 -11.09 9.91
CA ILE A 201 2.68 -11.03 10.37
C ILE A 201 1.75 -11.76 9.39
N PHE A 202 1.90 -11.50 8.09
CA PHE A 202 1.10 -12.13 7.04
C PHE A 202 1.29 -13.65 7.01
N SER A 203 2.53 -14.12 6.93
CA SER A 203 2.86 -15.54 6.73
C SER A 203 2.60 -16.42 7.96
N ARG A 204 2.72 -15.85 9.17
CA ARG A 204 2.56 -16.58 10.43
C ARG A 204 1.19 -16.41 11.06
N ILE A 205 0.51 -15.27 10.87
CA ILE A 205 -0.73 -14.99 11.61
C ILE A 205 -1.94 -14.94 10.68
N ILE A 206 -1.87 -14.18 9.59
CA ILE A 206 -3.04 -13.95 8.71
C ILE A 206 -3.31 -15.15 7.81
N ALA A 207 -2.28 -15.71 7.18
CA ALA A 207 -2.44 -16.76 6.17
C ALA A 207 -2.92 -18.12 6.72
N ILE A 208 -2.71 -18.39 8.01
CA ILE A 208 -3.13 -19.66 8.65
C ILE A 208 -4.49 -19.42 9.31
N SER A 209 -5.56 -19.91 8.69
CA SER A 209 -6.91 -19.85 9.25
C SER A 209 -7.68 -21.16 9.03
N ILE A 210 -8.33 -21.63 10.09
CA ILE A 210 -9.30 -22.74 10.06
C ILE A 210 -10.60 -22.27 9.40
N VAL A 211 -11.02 -21.03 9.64
CA VAL A 211 -12.18 -20.44 8.97
C VAL A 211 -11.80 -20.00 7.55
N PHE A 212 -12.72 -20.15 6.59
CA PHE A 212 -12.59 -19.65 5.21
C PHE A 212 -12.71 -18.12 5.14
N ARG A 213 -11.73 -17.42 5.73
CA ARG A 213 -11.70 -15.95 5.74
C ARG A 213 -11.64 -15.41 4.31
N PRO A 214 -12.42 -14.36 4.01
CA PRO A 214 -12.38 -13.74 2.70
C PRO A 214 -11.00 -13.08 2.53
N ILE A 215 -10.27 -13.51 1.50
CA ILE A 215 -8.96 -12.98 1.16
C ILE A 215 -8.76 -13.09 -0.35
N SER A 216 -7.97 -12.18 -0.92
CA SER A 216 -7.64 -12.24 -2.34
C SER A 216 -6.93 -13.56 -2.67
N LEU A 217 -7.33 -14.19 -3.78
CA LEU A 217 -6.83 -15.51 -4.19
C LEU A 217 -6.88 -16.54 -3.04
N MET A 218 -8.06 -16.77 -2.49
CA MET A 218 -8.29 -17.72 -1.40
C MET A 218 -7.83 -19.14 -1.77
N THR A 219 -7.08 -19.77 -0.86
CA THR A 219 -6.53 -21.13 -1.00
C THR A 219 -7.01 -22.05 0.12
N LEU A 220 -6.93 -23.35 -0.13
CA LEU A 220 -7.30 -24.35 0.86
C LEU A 220 -6.30 -24.38 2.03
N SER A 221 -5.01 -24.42 1.72
CA SER A 221 -3.92 -24.33 2.69
C SER A 221 -3.18 -22.98 2.60
N SER A 222 -2.45 -22.61 3.64
CA SER A 222 -1.69 -21.35 3.68
C SER A 222 -0.42 -21.37 2.82
N LEU A 223 0.03 -22.53 2.35
CA LEU A 223 1.31 -22.66 1.64
C LEU A 223 1.28 -22.01 0.24
N PRO A 224 0.34 -22.32 -0.68
CA PRO A 224 0.32 -21.72 -2.01
C PRO A 224 0.16 -20.20 -1.99
N GLN A 225 -0.65 -19.67 -1.07
CA GLN A 225 -0.85 -18.22 -0.94
C GLN A 225 0.41 -17.49 -0.46
N ARG A 226 1.14 -18.07 0.50
CA ARG A 226 2.42 -17.52 0.96
C ARG A 226 3.49 -17.58 -0.13
N LEU A 227 3.61 -18.71 -0.81
CA LEU A 227 4.57 -18.86 -1.91
C LEU A 227 4.26 -17.88 -3.05
N LEU A 228 3.00 -17.74 -3.46
CA LEU A 228 2.62 -16.77 -4.47
C LEU A 228 3.01 -15.34 -4.05
N TYR A 229 2.70 -14.94 -2.82
CA TYR A 229 3.06 -13.62 -2.29
C TYR A 229 4.58 -13.35 -2.28
N HIS A 230 5.37 -14.33 -1.85
CA HIS A 230 6.83 -14.19 -1.84
C HIS A 230 7.41 -14.13 -3.26
N PHE A 231 6.96 -14.99 -4.17
CA PHE A 231 7.48 -15.04 -5.53
C PHE A 231 7.08 -13.80 -6.34
N THR A 232 5.85 -13.27 -6.18
CA THR A 232 5.43 -12.04 -6.89
C THR A 232 6.29 -10.85 -6.48
N ASN A 233 6.57 -10.69 -5.18
CA ASN A 233 7.41 -9.60 -4.69
C ASN A 233 8.89 -9.79 -5.10
N LEU A 234 9.39 -11.04 -5.08
CA LEU A 234 10.75 -11.36 -5.52
C LEU A 234 10.95 -11.06 -7.01
N ILE A 235 9.98 -11.41 -7.85
CA ILE A 235 9.98 -11.09 -9.29
C ILE A 235 10.05 -9.57 -9.51
N ALA A 236 9.21 -8.80 -8.81
CA ALA A 236 9.22 -7.35 -8.89
C ALA A 236 10.58 -6.75 -8.49
N PHE A 237 11.17 -7.25 -7.40
CA PHE A 237 12.48 -6.80 -6.92
C PHE A 237 13.61 -7.09 -7.93
N LEU A 238 13.68 -8.32 -8.43
CA LEU A 238 14.71 -8.74 -9.39
C LEU A 238 14.60 -7.97 -10.71
N LEU A 239 13.39 -7.77 -11.23
CA LEU A 239 13.16 -6.99 -12.43
C LEU A 239 13.45 -5.50 -12.22
N GLY A 240 13.15 -4.96 -11.03
CA GLY A 240 13.56 -3.62 -10.63
C GLY A 240 15.07 -3.44 -10.71
N ILE A 241 15.84 -4.39 -10.18
CA ILE A 241 17.31 -4.39 -10.28
C ILE A 241 17.77 -4.47 -11.75
N ALA A 242 17.20 -5.39 -12.52
CA ALA A 242 17.60 -5.64 -13.90
C ALA A 242 17.39 -4.43 -14.83
N SER A 243 16.46 -3.53 -14.49
CA SER A 243 16.11 -2.39 -15.33
C SER A 243 17.26 -1.41 -15.59
N ASN A 244 18.10 -1.17 -14.58
CA ASN A 244 19.16 -0.15 -14.64
C ASN A 244 20.58 -0.73 -14.80
N LEU A 245 20.72 -2.06 -14.85
CA LEU A 245 22.02 -2.72 -14.94
C LEU A 245 22.55 -2.87 -16.38
N GLU A 246 23.87 -3.02 -16.50
CA GLU A 246 24.52 -3.33 -17.77
C GLU A 246 24.01 -4.65 -18.39
N SER A 247 24.05 -4.67 -19.72
CA SER A 247 23.38 -5.64 -20.60
C SER A 247 23.59 -7.11 -20.21
N LYS A 248 24.80 -7.52 -19.77
CA LYS A 248 25.08 -8.93 -19.43
C LYS A 248 24.51 -9.37 -18.08
N VAL A 249 24.60 -8.53 -17.05
CA VAL A 249 24.12 -8.87 -15.70
C VAL A 249 22.58 -8.89 -15.66
N ALA A 250 21.94 -7.96 -16.38
CA ALA A 250 20.49 -7.93 -16.53
C ALA A 250 19.95 -9.27 -17.09
N VAL A 251 20.59 -9.85 -18.11
CA VAL A 251 20.15 -11.13 -18.71
C VAL A 251 20.18 -12.30 -17.72
N TYR A 252 21.21 -12.41 -16.89
CA TYR A 252 21.25 -13.47 -15.86
C TYR A 252 20.11 -13.33 -14.86
N ILE A 253 19.75 -12.10 -14.49
CA ILE A 253 18.62 -11.82 -13.61
C ILE A 253 17.30 -12.17 -14.30
N ILE A 254 17.16 -11.88 -15.61
CA ILE A 254 15.96 -12.26 -16.38
C ILE A 254 15.78 -13.77 -16.43
N ILE A 255 16.86 -14.52 -16.68
CA ILE A 255 16.83 -15.99 -16.68
C ILE A 255 16.39 -16.52 -15.31
N LEU A 256 16.87 -15.94 -14.22
CA LEU A 256 16.40 -16.28 -12.87
C LEU A 256 14.90 -16.00 -12.72
N VAL A 257 14.39 -14.88 -13.24
CA VAL A 257 12.96 -14.54 -13.21
C VAL A 257 12.12 -15.51 -14.03
N VAL A 258 12.61 -15.98 -15.19
CA VAL A 258 11.95 -17.03 -15.99
C VAL A 258 11.75 -18.30 -15.16
N LEU A 259 12.76 -18.72 -14.38
CA LEU A 259 12.65 -19.88 -13.48
C LEU A 259 11.62 -19.66 -12.38
N LEU A 260 11.52 -18.44 -11.83
CA LEU A 260 10.53 -18.09 -10.82
C LEU A 260 9.09 -18.16 -11.37
N TYR A 261 8.86 -17.66 -12.59
CA TYR A 261 7.56 -17.80 -13.26
C TYR A 261 7.19 -19.27 -13.52
N GLY A 262 8.17 -20.10 -13.92
CA GLY A 262 7.99 -21.54 -14.03
C GLY A 262 7.62 -22.22 -12.70
N ALA A 263 8.23 -21.79 -11.60
CA ALA A 263 7.91 -22.28 -10.26
C ALA A 263 6.48 -21.92 -9.82
N ILE A 264 5.99 -20.72 -10.15
CA ILE A 264 4.63 -20.28 -9.82
C ILE A 264 3.57 -21.22 -10.43
N ASN A 265 3.78 -21.71 -11.65
CA ASN A 265 2.84 -22.64 -12.29
C ASN A 265 2.69 -23.94 -11.48
N SER A 266 3.74 -24.38 -10.78
CA SER A 266 3.69 -25.57 -9.92
C SER A 266 2.80 -25.36 -8.68
N PHE A 267 2.59 -24.12 -8.23
CA PHE A 267 1.84 -23.83 -7.01
C PHE A 267 0.35 -24.16 -7.11
N ILE A 268 -0.18 -24.19 -8.34
CA ILE A 268 -1.58 -24.57 -8.63
C ILE A 268 -1.84 -26.03 -8.24
N TYR A 269 -0.79 -26.87 -8.32
CA TYR A 269 -0.87 -28.29 -8.00
C TYR A 269 -0.46 -28.61 -6.56
N LEU A 270 0.11 -27.64 -5.83
CA LEU A 270 0.51 -27.80 -4.43
C LEU A 270 -0.68 -27.61 -3.49
N ASN A 271 -0.85 -28.54 -2.55
CA ASN A 271 -1.82 -28.48 -1.45
C ASN A 271 -3.25 -28.03 -1.84
N GLY A 272 -3.76 -28.52 -2.97
CA GLY A 272 -5.13 -28.25 -3.44
C GLY A 272 -5.34 -26.93 -4.18
N GLY A 273 -4.30 -26.11 -4.36
CA GLY A 273 -4.33 -24.90 -5.18
C GLY A 273 -5.27 -23.79 -4.66
N PHE A 274 -5.76 -22.96 -5.59
CA PHE A 274 -6.74 -21.92 -5.32
C PHE A 274 -8.16 -22.48 -5.34
N LEU A 275 -9.07 -21.90 -4.55
CA LEU A 275 -10.43 -22.41 -4.44
C LEU A 275 -11.25 -22.18 -5.71
N SER A 276 -11.15 -20.97 -6.28
CA SER A 276 -11.82 -20.63 -7.53
C SER A 276 -11.12 -21.28 -8.71
N PHE A 277 -11.90 -22.01 -9.52
CA PHE A 277 -11.44 -22.61 -10.76
C PHE A 277 -10.87 -21.57 -11.74
N TYR A 278 -11.51 -20.41 -11.84
CA TYR A 278 -11.07 -19.30 -12.70
C TYR A 278 -9.73 -18.70 -12.25
N HIS A 279 -9.50 -18.58 -10.94
CA HIS A 279 -8.22 -18.10 -10.43
C HIS A 279 -7.06 -19.04 -10.79
N ASN A 280 -7.26 -20.36 -10.69
CA ASN A 280 -6.26 -21.35 -11.10
C ASN A 280 -5.93 -21.24 -12.61
N ILE A 281 -6.93 -21.06 -13.47
CA ILE A 281 -6.72 -20.90 -14.92
C ILE A 281 -5.89 -19.65 -15.20
N ASN A 282 -6.30 -18.51 -14.64
CA ASN A 282 -5.64 -17.23 -14.92
C ASN A 282 -4.21 -17.19 -14.38
N ILE A 283 -3.95 -17.70 -13.17
CA ILE A 283 -2.59 -17.77 -12.62
C ILE A 283 -1.71 -18.69 -13.47
N SER A 284 -2.23 -19.84 -13.91
CA SER A 284 -1.49 -20.74 -14.80
C SER A 284 -1.14 -19.99 -16.09
N ALA A 285 -2.12 -19.36 -16.72
CA ALA A 285 -1.94 -18.66 -17.99
C ALA A 285 -0.98 -17.47 -17.91
N CYS A 286 -1.09 -16.64 -16.88
CA CYS A 286 -0.16 -15.54 -16.66
C CYS A 286 1.26 -16.05 -16.36
N SER A 287 1.40 -17.14 -15.61
CA SER A 287 2.72 -17.66 -15.23
C SER A 287 3.49 -18.27 -16.41
N THR A 288 2.86 -19.13 -17.20
CA THR A 288 3.49 -19.74 -18.37
C THR A 288 3.58 -18.75 -19.54
N GLY A 289 2.58 -17.88 -19.73
CA GLY A 289 2.66 -16.79 -20.70
C GLY A 289 3.81 -15.82 -20.39
N GLY A 290 3.99 -15.44 -19.12
CA GLY A 290 5.12 -14.63 -18.66
C GLY A 290 6.47 -15.33 -18.84
N CYS A 291 6.54 -16.63 -18.56
CA CYS A 291 7.74 -17.44 -18.80
C CYS A 291 8.16 -17.43 -20.28
N ILE A 292 7.22 -17.72 -21.20
CA ILE A 292 7.48 -17.76 -22.64
C ILE A 292 7.91 -16.39 -23.17
N THR A 293 7.22 -15.33 -22.76
CA THR A 293 7.51 -13.98 -23.25
C THR A 293 8.82 -13.43 -22.72
N LEU A 294 9.17 -13.67 -21.46
CA LEU A 294 10.50 -13.33 -20.96
C LEU A 294 11.60 -14.16 -21.67
N LEU A 295 11.35 -15.42 -22.01
CA LEU A 295 12.28 -16.22 -22.81
C LEU A 295 12.48 -15.61 -24.21
N ILE A 296 11.39 -15.16 -24.86
CA ILE A 296 11.47 -14.42 -26.13
C ILE A 296 12.31 -13.14 -25.97
N THR A 297 12.14 -12.37 -24.88
CA THR A 297 12.95 -11.16 -24.65
C THR A 297 14.44 -11.48 -24.48
N VAL A 298 14.78 -12.60 -23.84
CA VAL A 298 16.19 -13.07 -23.73
C VAL A 298 16.74 -13.42 -25.10
N ILE A 299 15.96 -14.09 -25.97
CA ILE A 299 16.37 -14.41 -27.34
C ILE A 299 16.58 -13.14 -28.16
N PHE A 300 15.65 -12.18 -28.10
CA PHE A 300 15.76 -10.90 -28.80
C PHE A 300 16.99 -10.11 -28.35
N TRP A 301 17.33 -10.18 -27.06
CA TRP A 301 18.55 -9.59 -26.54
C TRP A 301 19.81 -10.20 -27.16
N PHE A 302 19.90 -11.54 -27.27
CA PHE A 302 21.03 -12.20 -27.92
C PHE A 302 21.12 -11.86 -29.43
N LEU A 303 19.98 -11.69 -30.08
CA LEU A 303 19.89 -11.31 -31.49
C LEU A 303 20.07 -9.80 -31.72
N LYS A 304 20.20 -8.99 -30.67
CA LYS A 304 20.26 -7.51 -30.70
C LYS A 304 19.08 -6.87 -31.46
N ILE A 305 17.91 -7.51 -31.44
CA ILE A 305 16.68 -6.99 -32.04
C ILE A 305 16.00 -6.07 -31.04
N THR A 306 15.61 -4.86 -31.46
CA THR A 306 14.83 -3.95 -30.62
C THR A 306 13.42 -4.50 -30.42
N VAL A 307 12.99 -4.60 -29.17
CA VAL A 307 11.64 -5.04 -28.81
C VAL A 307 10.63 -3.98 -29.27
N THR A 308 9.70 -4.36 -30.14
CA THR A 308 8.63 -3.52 -30.67
C THR A 308 7.30 -3.74 -29.94
N ASP A 309 6.34 -2.83 -30.11
CA ASP A 309 4.95 -2.94 -29.61
C ASP A 309 4.26 -4.28 -29.96
N VAL A 310 4.75 -4.99 -30.98
CA VAL A 310 4.32 -6.33 -31.38
C VAL A 310 4.41 -7.35 -30.22
N LEU A 311 5.34 -7.17 -29.28
CA LEU A 311 5.49 -8.08 -28.13
C LEU A 311 4.23 -8.14 -27.25
N LEU A 312 3.49 -7.02 -27.12
CA LEU A 312 2.23 -6.98 -26.37
C LEU A 312 1.16 -7.83 -27.04
N VAL A 313 1.00 -7.69 -28.36
CA VAL A 313 0.05 -8.48 -29.14
C VAL A 313 0.41 -9.96 -29.08
N VAL A 314 1.70 -10.29 -29.19
CA VAL A 314 2.20 -11.66 -29.04
C VAL A 314 1.91 -12.21 -27.64
N TYR A 315 2.13 -11.43 -26.58
CA TYR A 315 1.77 -11.83 -25.22
C TYR A 315 0.29 -12.15 -25.08
N LEU A 316 -0.60 -11.30 -25.62
CA LEU A 316 -2.04 -11.52 -25.57
C LEU A 316 -2.44 -12.82 -26.28
N ILE A 317 -1.88 -13.10 -27.46
CA ILE A 317 -2.14 -14.34 -28.20
C ILE A 317 -1.67 -15.56 -27.39
N ILE A 318 -0.45 -15.51 -26.86
CA ILE A 318 0.11 -16.59 -26.01
C ILE A 318 -0.77 -16.80 -24.77
N TRP A 319 -1.20 -15.72 -24.13
CA TRP A 319 -2.05 -15.76 -22.94
C TRP A 319 -3.41 -16.43 -23.27
N VAL A 320 -4.08 -16.04 -24.36
CA VAL A 320 -5.34 -16.67 -24.79
C VAL A 320 -5.17 -18.16 -25.06
N ILE A 321 -4.15 -18.56 -25.85
CA ILE A 321 -3.87 -19.98 -26.12
C ILE A 321 -3.65 -20.74 -24.81
N GLN A 322 -2.89 -20.16 -23.90
CA GLN A 322 -2.57 -20.77 -22.64
C GLN A 322 -3.78 -20.88 -21.70
N THR A 323 -4.69 -19.90 -21.69
CA THR A 323 -5.94 -20.03 -20.90
C THR A 323 -6.77 -21.24 -21.34
N LEU A 324 -6.83 -21.51 -22.66
CA LEU A 324 -7.52 -22.69 -23.20
C LEU A 324 -6.83 -23.99 -22.77
N ILE A 325 -5.50 -24.05 -22.85
CA ILE A 325 -4.70 -25.21 -22.41
C ILE A 325 -4.92 -25.47 -20.90
N SER A 326 -4.83 -24.43 -20.08
CA SER A 326 -5.01 -24.53 -18.63
C SER A 326 -6.43 -24.93 -18.25
N PHE A 327 -7.45 -24.45 -18.98
CA PHE A 327 -8.85 -24.86 -18.79
C PHE A 327 -9.02 -26.38 -19.03
N VAL A 328 -8.49 -26.90 -20.15
CA VAL A 328 -8.57 -28.33 -20.48
C VAL A 328 -7.79 -29.17 -19.45
N SER A 329 -6.58 -28.74 -19.09
CA SER A 329 -5.71 -29.43 -18.12
C SER A 329 -6.39 -29.57 -16.75
N LEU A 330 -6.89 -28.47 -16.18
CA LEU A 330 -7.55 -28.48 -14.87
C LEU A 330 -8.86 -29.25 -14.88
N ARG A 331 -9.65 -29.21 -15.98
CA ARG A 331 -10.87 -30.00 -16.11
C ARG A 331 -10.60 -31.50 -16.16
N ARG A 332 -9.54 -31.92 -16.87
CA ARG A 332 -9.09 -33.33 -16.88
C ARG A 332 -8.67 -33.79 -15.48
N MET A 333 -7.93 -32.95 -14.75
CA MET A 333 -7.56 -33.26 -13.36
C MET A 333 -8.78 -33.38 -12.45
N LYS A 334 -9.75 -32.47 -12.55
CA LYS A 334 -11.00 -32.54 -11.78
C LYS A 334 -11.74 -33.85 -12.04
N LYS A 335 -11.88 -34.26 -13.31
CA LYS A 335 -12.53 -35.53 -13.69
C LYS A 335 -11.78 -36.75 -13.13
N LYS A 336 -10.44 -36.76 -13.18
CA LYS A 336 -9.62 -37.83 -12.60
C LYS A 336 -9.77 -37.92 -11.08
N ASN A 337 -9.89 -36.78 -10.40
CA ASN A 337 -10.09 -36.74 -8.95
C ASN A 337 -11.49 -37.22 -8.55
N LEU A 338 -12.52 -36.89 -9.33
CA LEU A 338 -13.88 -37.43 -9.12
C LEU A 338 -13.93 -38.94 -9.31
N PHE A 339 -13.34 -39.45 -10.39
CA PHE A 339 -13.26 -40.89 -10.62
C PHE A 339 -12.59 -41.64 -9.46
N ARG A 340 -11.53 -41.07 -8.86
CA ARG A 340 -10.90 -41.64 -7.66
C ARG A 340 -11.83 -41.62 -6.43
N LEU A 341 -12.67 -40.61 -6.29
CA LEU A 341 -13.62 -40.50 -5.18
C LEU A 341 -14.77 -41.50 -5.32
N ASP A 342 -15.25 -41.75 -6.54
CA ASP A 342 -16.27 -42.76 -6.82
C ASP A 342 -15.76 -44.15 -6.42
N HIS A 343 -14.53 -44.49 -6.83
CA HIS A 343 -13.87 -45.74 -6.45
C HIS A 343 -13.69 -45.92 -4.94
N ILE A 344 -13.26 -44.87 -4.23
CA ILE A 344 -13.10 -44.91 -2.75
C ILE A 344 -14.46 -44.99 -2.04
N TYR A 345 -15.56 -44.57 -2.68
CA TYR A 345 -16.89 -44.74 -2.11
C TYR A 345 -17.31 -46.21 -2.13
N ASP A 346 -16.97 -46.92 -3.20
CA ASP A 346 -17.31 -48.33 -3.40
C ASP A 346 -16.42 -49.27 -2.55
N ASP A 347 -15.12 -48.99 -2.43
CA ASP A 347 -14.17 -49.77 -1.62
C ASP A 347 -13.19 -48.88 -0.83
N ASP A 348 -13.09 -49.11 0.47
CA ASP A 348 -12.20 -48.37 1.38
C ASP A 348 -10.73 -48.75 1.24
N GLU A 349 -10.43 -50.00 0.86
CA GLU A 349 -9.06 -50.49 0.75
C GLU A 349 -8.32 -49.84 -0.43
N GLU A 350 -9.08 -49.42 -1.46
CA GLU A 350 -8.57 -48.70 -2.64
C GLU A 350 -7.99 -47.31 -2.30
N PHE A 351 -8.30 -46.75 -1.12
CA PHE A 351 -7.78 -45.45 -0.69
C PHE A 351 -6.24 -45.42 -0.71
N THR A 352 -5.61 -46.45 -0.14
CA THR A 352 -4.14 -46.54 -0.06
C THR A 352 -3.48 -46.78 -1.42
N LEU A 353 -4.18 -47.44 -2.34
CA LEU A 353 -3.71 -47.73 -3.69
C LEU A 353 -3.81 -46.51 -4.61
N MET A 354 -4.91 -45.76 -4.52
CA MET A 354 -5.23 -44.64 -5.41
C MET A 354 -4.58 -43.32 -4.97
N ILE A 355 -4.41 -43.09 -3.66
CA ILE A 355 -3.85 -41.86 -3.09
C ILE A 355 -2.53 -42.17 -2.38
N LYS A 356 -1.42 -42.01 -3.12
CA LYS A 356 -0.08 -42.30 -2.59
C LYS A 356 0.55 -41.15 -1.82
N ASN A 357 0.22 -39.90 -2.20
CA ASN A 357 0.85 -38.70 -1.66
C ASN A 357 -0.16 -37.77 -0.97
N HIS A 358 0.26 -37.14 0.13
CA HIS A 358 -0.48 -36.08 0.83
C HIS A 358 -0.90 -34.93 -0.10
N LEU A 359 -0.01 -34.48 -1.00
CA LEU A 359 -0.33 -33.42 -1.96
C LEU A 359 -1.51 -33.82 -2.87
N GLN A 360 -1.54 -35.08 -3.31
CA GLN A 360 -2.62 -35.60 -4.14
C GLN A 360 -3.93 -35.66 -3.34
N TYR A 361 -3.87 -36.11 -2.08
CA TYR A 361 -5.01 -36.11 -1.15
C TYR A 361 -5.66 -34.73 -1.07
N THR A 362 -4.89 -33.66 -0.84
CA THR A 362 -5.44 -32.30 -0.72
C THR A 362 -6.19 -31.83 -1.98
N SER A 363 -5.71 -32.21 -3.17
CA SER A 363 -6.37 -31.87 -4.44
C SER A 363 -7.66 -32.66 -4.67
N VAL A 364 -7.69 -33.92 -4.24
CA VAL A 364 -8.87 -34.78 -4.28
C VAL A 364 -9.92 -34.25 -3.29
N LEU A 365 -9.49 -33.87 -2.08
CA LEU A 365 -10.33 -33.30 -1.05
C LEU A 365 -11.00 -31.99 -1.50
N ASN A 366 -10.22 -31.05 -2.08
CA ASN A 366 -10.77 -29.81 -2.62
C ASN A 366 -11.82 -30.09 -3.70
N THR A 367 -11.53 -31.03 -4.60
CA THR A 367 -12.46 -31.42 -5.66
C THR A 367 -13.75 -32.00 -5.06
N GLY A 368 -13.64 -32.92 -4.09
CA GLY A 368 -14.78 -33.58 -3.46
C GLY A 368 -15.70 -32.65 -2.67
N PHE A 369 -15.15 -31.72 -1.87
CA PHE A 369 -15.97 -30.71 -1.20
C PHE A 369 -16.53 -29.67 -2.18
N SER A 370 -15.80 -29.32 -3.26
CA SER A 370 -16.32 -28.42 -4.30
C SER A 370 -17.52 -28.98 -5.07
N THR A 371 -17.66 -30.30 -5.13
CA THR A 371 -18.79 -30.97 -5.77
C THR A 371 -19.77 -31.59 -4.78
N SER A 372 -19.55 -31.40 -3.47
CA SER A 372 -20.31 -32.05 -2.39
C SER A 372 -20.46 -33.57 -2.55
N HIS A 373 -19.35 -34.26 -2.82
CA HIS A 373 -19.34 -35.71 -2.99
C HIS A 373 -19.72 -36.43 -1.66
N PRO A 374 -20.57 -37.48 -1.67
CA PRO A 374 -21.05 -38.18 -0.47
C PRO A 374 -19.96 -38.69 0.50
N VAL A 375 -18.82 -39.14 -0.04
CA VAL A 375 -17.66 -39.58 0.78
C VAL A 375 -17.11 -38.43 1.65
N CYS A 376 -17.15 -37.20 1.12
CA CYS A 376 -16.64 -36.02 1.82
C CYS A 376 -17.64 -35.53 2.87
N THR A 377 -18.94 -35.57 2.59
CA THR A 377 -19.98 -35.19 3.56
C THR A 377 -20.04 -36.16 4.74
N ASN A 378 -19.75 -37.44 4.53
CA ASN A 378 -19.69 -38.46 5.59
C ASN A 378 -18.35 -38.49 6.35
N TRP A 379 -17.40 -37.59 6.05
CA TRP A 379 -16.07 -37.51 6.67
C TRP A 379 -15.16 -38.75 6.50
N LYS A 380 -15.62 -39.79 5.79
CA LYS A 380 -14.92 -41.08 5.61
C LYS A 380 -13.51 -40.90 5.04
N ILE A 381 -13.39 -40.09 3.99
CA ILE A 381 -12.11 -39.76 3.35
C ILE A 381 -11.12 -39.05 4.29
N CYS A 382 -11.62 -38.24 5.23
CA CYS A 382 -10.78 -37.56 6.22
C CYS A 382 -10.29 -38.53 7.30
N GLN A 383 -11.14 -39.45 7.74
CA GLN A 383 -10.78 -40.49 8.71
C GLN A 383 -9.74 -41.46 8.12
N LEU A 384 -9.94 -41.93 6.88
CA LEU A 384 -8.97 -42.79 6.18
C LEU A 384 -7.60 -42.08 6.05
N ALA A 385 -7.58 -40.80 5.67
CA ALA A 385 -6.34 -40.02 5.56
C ALA A 385 -5.64 -39.78 6.90
N ALA A 386 -6.40 -39.58 7.98
CA ALA A 386 -5.86 -39.44 9.33
C ALA A 386 -5.20 -40.74 9.83
N ASN A 387 -5.76 -41.89 9.44
CA ASN A 387 -5.22 -43.21 9.79
C ASN A 387 -3.96 -43.55 8.98
N THR A 388 -3.89 -43.19 7.70
CA THR A 388 -2.71 -43.47 6.86
C THR A 388 -1.53 -42.54 7.15
N TRP A 389 -1.78 -41.27 7.48
CA TRP A 389 -0.72 -40.27 7.72
C TRP A 389 -0.93 -39.50 9.05
N PRO A 390 -0.87 -40.19 10.21
CA PRO A 390 -1.20 -39.60 11.51
C PRO A 390 -0.24 -38.48 11.93
N ASN A 391 0.99 -38.48 11.42
CA ASN A 391 2.04 -37.53 11.77
C ASN A 391 1.98 -36.21 10.98
N ASN A 392 1.18 -36.14 9.91
CA ASN A 392 1.18 -34.97 9.03
C ASN A 392 0.19 -33.90 9.52
N VAL A 393 0.71 -32.70 9.84
CA VAL A 393 -0.07 -31.55 10.34
C VAL A 393 -1.13 -31.10 9.35
N ASP A 394 -0.82 -31.09 8.06
CA ASP A 394 -1.67 -30.50 7.04
C ASP A 394 -2.98 -31.27 6.88
N ILE A 395 -2.96 -32.60 7.10
CA ILE A 395 -4.17 -33.44 7.00
C ILE A 395 -5.12 -33.13 8.15
N TRP A 396 -4.60 -33.10 9.38
CA TRP A 396 -5.38 -32.71 10.55
C TRP A 396 -5.91 -31.28 10.43
N PHE A 397 -5.11 -30.36 9.87
CA PHE A 397 -5.54 -28.99 9.61
C PHE A 397 -6.69 -28.94 8.60
N LEU A 398 -6.59 -29.66 7.48
CA LEU A 398 -7.65 -29.70 6.48
C LEU A 398 -8.92 -30.36 7.01
N PHE A 399 -8.77 -31.43 7.81
CA PHE A 399 -9.89 -32.08 8.47
C PHE A 399 -10.59 -31.12 9.45
N ALA A 400 -9.83 -30.42 10.28
CA ALA A 400 -10.35 -29.38 11.18
C ALA A 400 -11.01 -28.23 10.42
N LYS A 401 -10.45 -27.82 9.27
CA LYS A 401 -10.95 -26.71 8.45
C LYS A 401 -12.31 -27.00 7.81
N PHE A 402 -12.53 -28.19 7.27
CA PHE A 402 -13.84 -28.54 6.72
C PHE A 402 -14.87 -28.85 7.81
N THR A 403 -14.48 -29.52 8.89
CA THR A 403 -15.40 -29.78 10.03
C THR A 403 -15.82 -28.51 10.74
N ALA A 404 -14.94 -27.49 10.77
CA ALA A 404 -15.27 -26.16 11.28
C ALA A 404 -16.39 -25.45 10.50
N ILE A 405 -16.77 -25.87 9.28
CA ILE A 405 -17.92 -25.29 8.57
C ILE A 405 -19.22 -25.62 9.31
N TYR A 406 -19.33 -26.79 9.93
CA TYR A 406 -20.60 -27.24 10.52
C TYR A 406 -20.60 -27.09 12.05
N PRO A 407 -21.53 -26.30 12.63
CA PRO A 407 -21.66 -26.18 14.08
C PRO A 407 -22.00 -27.52 14.76
N GLU A 408 -22.76 -28.38 14.08
CA GLU A 408 -23.20 -29.70 14.56
C GLU A 408 -22.03 -30.66 14.86
N GLU A 409 -20.93 -30.54 14.11
CA GLU A 409 -19.76 -31.41 14.20
C GLU A 409 -18.68 -30.87 15.17
N THR A 410 -19.05 -29.96 16.06
CA THR A 410 -18.17 -29.49 17.15
C THR A 410 -17.60 -30.65 18.01
N PRO A 411 -18.32 -31.74 18.33
CA PRO A 411 -17.76 -32.89 19.03
C PRO A 411 -16.61 -33.57 18.25
N LEU A 412 -16.75 -33.66 16.93
CA LEU A 412 -15.72 -34.23 16.06
C LEU A 412 -14.50 -33.30 16.01
N LEU A 413 -14.69 -31.99 16.00
CA LEU A 413 -13.60 -31.02 16.12
C LEU A 413 -12.81 -31.17 17.43
N ILE A 414 -13.50 -31.44 18.55
CA ILE A 414 -12.87 -31.75 19.85
C ILE A 414 -12.07 -33.05 19.78
N SER A 415 -12.57 -34.09 19.09
CA SER A 415 -11.81 -35.32 18.89
C SER A 415 -10.54 -35.09 18.07
N ILE A 416 -10.59 -34.25 17.02
CA ILE A 416 -9.43 -33.89 16.22
C ILE A 416 -8.37 -33.21 17.10
N GLU A 417 -8.77 -32.26 17.95
CA GLU A 417 -7.85 -31.59 18.86
C GLU A 417 -7.13 -32.60 19.78
N LYS A 418 -7.88 -33.58 20.33
CA LYS A 418 -7.34 -34.67 21.15
C LYS A 418 -6.37 -35.56 20.37
N SER A 419 -6.70 -35.95 19.14
CA SER A 419 -5.82 -36.77 18.30
C SER A 419 -4.50 -36.07 17.96
N ILE A 420 -4.54 -34.76 17.70
CA ILE A 420 -3.31 -33.96 17.47
C ILE A 420 -2.41 -33.93 18.72
N LEU A 421 -2.99 -34.00 19.93
CA LEU A 421 -2.25 -34.07 21.19
C LEU A 421 -1.68 -35.47 21.44
N GLN A 422 -2.47 -36.51 21.22
CA GLN A 422 -2.05 -37.90 21.35
C GLN A 422 -0.89 -38.24 20.41
N ASN A 423 -0.94 -37.75 19.16
CA ASN A 423 0.11 -37.96 18.17
C ASN A 423 1.36 -37.07 18.39
N ASN A 424 1.41 -36.27 19.46
CA ASN A 424 2.55 -35.41 19.82
C ASN A 424 3.09 -34.54 18.68
N ILE A 425 2.22 -34.08 17.78
CA ILE A 425 2.63 -33.31 16.61
C ILE A 425 3.14 -31.93 17.06
N LYS A 426 4.44 -31.69 16.88
CA LYS A 426 5.11 -30.45 17.28
C LYS A 426 5.22 -29.49 16.09
N GLY A 427 4.86 -28.23 16.30
CA GLY A 427 5.02 -27.18 15.30
C GLY A 427 4.40 -25.86 15.74
N GLU A 428 4.84 -24.75 15.14
CA GLU A 428 4.23 -23.45 15.37
C GLU A 428 2.81 -23.39 14.78
N ASN A 429 2.63 -23.89 13.56
CA ASN A 429 1.32 -23.96 12.89
C ASN A 429 0.31 -24.78 13.72
N VAL A 430 0.75 -25.89 14.32
CA VAL A 430 -0.12 -26.73 15.18
C VAL A 430 -0.66 -25.95 16.38
N LYS A 431 0.17 -25.09 16.99
CA LYS A 431 -0.26 -24.28 18.14
C LYS A 431 -1.35 -23.29 17.74
N GLN A 432 -1.18 -22.64 16.59
CA GLN A 432 -2.16 -21.69 16.07
C GLN A 432 -3.46 -22.37 15.66
N VAL A 433 -3.37 -23.55 15.04
CA VAL A 433 -4.55 -24.37 14.71
C VAL A 433 -5.31 -24.75 15.98
N LYS A 434 -4.63 -25.25 17.01
CA LYS A 434 -5.25 -25.55 18.32
C LYS A 434 -5.92 -24.32 18.94
N GLU A 435 -5.24 -23.17 18.92
CA GLU A 435 -5.79 -21.92 19.46
C GLU A 435 -7.05 -21.49 18.71
N GLN A 436 -7.07 -21.62 17.37
CA GLN A 436 -8.24 -21.32 16.54
C GLN A 436 -9.39 -22.30 16.75
N ILE A 437 -9.11 -23.61 16.88
CA ILE A 437 -10.11 -24.62 17.26
C ILE A 437 -10.72 -24.25 18.61
N GLY A 438 -9.88 -23.97 19.61
CA GLY A 438 -10.33 -23.60 20.95
C GLY A 438 -11.14 -22.31 20.99
N THR A 439 -10.84 -21.32 20.14
CA THR A 439 -11.68 -20.11 20.04
C THR A 439 -13.03 -20.40 19.40
N LEU A 440 -13.07 -21.24 18.36
CA LEU A 440 -14.31 -21.59 17.66
C LEU A 440 -15.23 -22.43 18.57
N ILE A 441 -14.68 -23.38 19.31
CA ILE A 441 -15.43 -24.19 20.29
C ILE A 441 -16.08 -23.31 21.34
N LYS A 442 -15.35 -22.32 21.89
CA LYS A 442 -15.90 -21.38 22.89
C LYS A 442 -17.02 -20.53 22.32
N GLN A 443 -16.90 -20.09 21.07
CA GLN A 443 -17.95 -19.33 20.39
C GLN A 443 -19.24 -20.13 20.23
N ARG A 444 -19.11 -21.45 20.01
CA ARG A 444 -20.21 -22.38 19.79
C ARG A 444 -20.77 -23.00 21.08
N GLU A 445 -20.16 -22.80 22.24
CA GLU A 445 -20.49 -23.51 23.48
C GLU A 445 -21.77 -22.94 24.15
N PRO A 446 -22.89 -23.70 24.15
CA PRO A 446 -24.13 -23.23 24.78
C PRO A 446 -24.19 -23.58 26.29
N ASN A 447 -23.44 -24.61 26.69
CA ASN A 447 -23.51 -25.22 28.02
C ASN A 447 -22.52 -24.59 29.00
N LEU A 448 -22.73 -24.86 30.29
CA LEU A 448 -21.84 -24.37 31.35
C LEU A 448 -20.68 -25.36 31.58
N SER A 449 -19.53 -25.14 30.97
CA SER A 449 -18.31 -25.86 31.33
C SER A 449 -17.78 -25.47 32.71
N VAL A 450 -16.97 -26.35 33.31
CA VAL A 450 -16.31 -26.11 34.60
C VAL A 450 -15.43 -24.86 34.55
N THR A 451 -14.68 -24.68 33.45
CA THR A 451 -13.81 -23.52 33.24
C THR A 451 -14.61 -22.22 33.11
N LEU A 452 -15.74 -22.26 32.40
CA LEU A 452 -16.63 -21.11 32.30
C LEU A 452 -17.28 -20.77 33.65
N LYS A 453 -17.74 -21.78 34.40
CA LYS A 453 -18.30 -21.61 35.75
C LYS A 453 -17.30 -20.91 36.69
N GLN A 454 -16.03 -21.31 36.64
CA GLN A 454 -14.97 -20.65 37.42
C GLN A 454 -14.78 -19.18 37.01
N LYS A 455 -14.79 -18.86 35.71
CA LYS A 455 -14.69 -17.49 35.22
C LYS A 455 -15.89 -16.63 35.64
N ILE A 456 -17.11 -17.14 35.47
CA ILE A 456 -18.34 -16.47 35.91
C ILE A 456 -18.29 -16.21 37.42
N ASN A 457 -17.87 -17.19 38.21
CA ASN A 457 -17.73 -17.02 39.67
C ASN A 457 -16.69 -15.94 40.03
N LYS A 458 -15.57 -15.85 39.29
CA LYS A 458 -14.58 -14.79 39.48
C LYS A 458 -15.17 -13.41 39.21
N VAL A 459 -15.91 -13.26 38.10
CA VAL A 459 -16.56 -11.98 37.76
C VAL A 459 -17.67 -11.65 38.74
N ASN A 460 -18.49 -12.61 39.17
CA ASN A 460 -19.51 -12.38 40.18
C ASN A 460 -18.90 -11.90 41.52
N LYS A 461 -17.74 -12.43 41.94
CA LYS A 461 -17.02 -11.90 43.11
C LYS A 461 -16.61 -10.44 42.92
N LEU A 462 -16.15 -10.05 41.72
CA LEU A 462 -15.85 -8.65 41.41
C LEU A 462 -17.12 -7.79 41.48
N VAL A 463 -18.25 -8.27 40.95
CA VAL A 463 -19.54 -7.57 41.03
C VAL A 463 -19.97 -7.35 42.48
N HIS A 464 -19.88 -8.38 43.33
CA HIS A 464 -20.17 -8.23 44.76
C HIS A 464 -19.26 -7.19 45.43
N SER A 465 -17.96 -7.20 45.13
CA SER A 465 -17.04 -6.17 45.62
C SER A 465 -17.44 -4.76 45.14
N THR A 466 -17.82 -4.61 43.87
CA THR A 466 -18.28 -3.34 43.31
C THR A 466 -19.57 -2.86 43.97
N LYS A 467 -20.54 -3.77 44.24
CA LYS A 467 -21.76 -3.44 45.00
C LYS A 467 -21.44 -2.95 46.42
N HIS A 468 -20.49 -3.57 47.11
CA HIS A 468 -20.05 -3.11 48.43
C HIS A 468 -19.42 -1.71 48.37
N LYS A 469 -18.60 -1.41 47.36
CA LYS A 469 -18.04 -0.06 47.16
C LYS A 469 -19.13 0.97 46.87
N LEU A 470 -20.11 0.62 46.04
CA LEU A 470 -21.25 1.48 45.72
C LEU A 470 -22.11 1.77 46.96
N ARG A 471 -22.34 0.75 47.80
CA ARG A 471 -22.98 0.94 49.11
C ARG A 471 -22.18 1.88 50.01
N ASN A 472 -20.85 1.73 50.05
CA ASN A 472 -19.99 2.60 50.86
C ASN A 472 -20.07 4.07 50.42
N VAL A 473 -20.21 4.34 49.10
CA VAL A 473 -20.48 5.71 48.59
C VAL A 473 -21.80 6.23 49.13
N TRP A 474 -22.87 5.44 49.08
CA TRP A 474 -24.17 5.83 49.66
C TRP A 474 -24.09 6.04 51.17
N ASP A 475 -23.37 5.19 51.90
CA ASP A 475 -23.16 5.33 53.34
C ASP A 475 -22.40 6.64 53.66
N MET A 476 -21.38 7.01 52.87
CA MET A 476 -20.67 8.30 52.99
C MET A 476 -21.55 9.50 52.69
N ILE A 477 -22.45 9.41 51.70
CA ILE A 477 -23.43 10.45 51.38
C ILE A 477 -24.39 10.64 52.57
N ILE A 478 -24.90 9.54 53.14
CA ILE A 478 -25.81 9.57 54.31
C ILE A 478 -25.09 10.15 55.53
N GLN A 479 -23.81 9.83 55.72
CA GLN A 479 -22.97 10.34 56.81
C GLN A 479 -22.45 11.76 56.55
N SER A 480 -22.70 12.35 55.38
CA SER A 480 -22.20 13.67 54.97
C SER A 480 -20.67 13.82 55.06
N ASN A 481 -19.92 12.74 54.84
CA ASN A 481 -18.45 12.76 54.81
C ASN A 481 -17.94 13.12 53.40
N ILE A 482 -17.86 14.41 53.10
CA ILE A 482 -17.53 14.93 51.77
C ILE A 482 -16.04 14.73 51.41
N GLY A 483 -15.14 14.67 52.41
CA GLY A 483 -13.68 14.62 52.19
C GLY A 483 -13.18 13.33 51.55
N GLU A 484 -13.80 12.18 51.86
CA GLU A 484 -13.43 10.87 51.29
C GLU A 484 -14.32 10.45 50.12
N MET A 485 -15.42 11.18 49.89
CA MET A 485 -16.46 10.85 48.93
C MET A 485 -15.92 10.78 47.50
N GLU A 486 -15.15 11.78 47.06
CA GLU A 486 -14.62 11.84 45.69
C GLU A 486 -13.69 10.67 45.38
N SER A 487 -12.79 10.33 46.32
CA SER A 487 -11.88 9.18 46.17
C SER A 487 -12.64 7.85 46.09
N SER A 488 -13.73 7.73 46.83
CA SER A 488 -14.57 6.53 46.88
C SER A 488 -15.48 6.40 45.67
N ILE A 489 -15.98 7.52 45.14
CA ILE A 489 -16.67 7.58 43.84
C ILE A 489 -15.71 7.12 42.74
N TYR A 490 -14.49 7.66 42.67
CA TYR A 490 -13.51 7.26 41.66
C TYR A 490 -13.17 5.75 41.73
N LYS A 491 -12.91 5.23 42.93
CA LYS A 491 -12.66 3.78 43.15
C LYS A 491 -13.86 2.92 42.75
N THR A 492 -15.08 3.38 43.00
CA THR A 492 -16.31 2.68 42.61
C THR A 492 -16.46 2.68 41.09
N TYR A 493 -16.30 3.84 40.46
CA TYR A 493 -16.37 4.02 39.01
C TYR A 493 -15.34 3.12 38.29
N SER A 494 -14.07 3.14 38.72
CA SER A 494 -13.02 2.27 38.16
C SER A 494 -13.35 0.78 38.34
N SER A 495 -13.96 0.39 39.46
CA SER A 495 -14.41 -0.99 39.72
C SER A 495 -15.57 -1.40 38.81
N VAL A 496 -16.51 -0.47 38.52
CA VAL A 496 -17.61 -0.70 37.56
C VAL A 496 -17.05 -0.88 36.15
N GLU A 497 -16.14 -0.02 35.72
CA GLU A 497 -15.48 -0.15 34.40
C GLU A 497 -14.73 -1.49 34.27
N GLN A 498 -14.01 -1.91 35.33
CA GLN A 498 -13.32 -3.19 35.34
C GLN A 498 -14.29 -4.38 35.23
N CYS A 499 -15.40 -4.36 35.99
CA CYS A 499 -16.44 -5.39 35.89
C CYS A 499 -17.04 -5.45 34.48
N GLU A 500 -17.34 -4.28 33.89
CA GLU A 500 -17.90 -4.20 32.56
C GLU A 500 -16.91 -4.72 31.50
N ALA A 501 -15.62 -4.40 31.61
CA ALA A 501 -14.58 -4.89 30.70
C ALA A 501 -14.46 -6.43 30.77
N GLU A 502 -14.48 -7.01 31.97
CA GLU A 502 -14.44 -8.47 32.16
C GLU A 502 -15.69 -9.17 31.60
N TYR A 503 -16.89 -8.63 31.84
CA TYR A 503 -18.11 -9.16 31.22
C TYR A 503 -18.08 -9.08 29.70
N ASN A 504 -17.68 -7.94 29.14
CA ASN A 504 -17.53 -7.78 27.70
C ASN A 504 -16.53 -8.78 27.11
N HIS A 505 -15.43 -9.05 27.81
CA HIS A 505 -14.44 -10.05 27.41
C HIS A 505 -15.03 -11.47 27.40
N ILE A 506 -15.78 -11.85 28.43
CA ILE A 506 -16.40 -13.18 28.52
C ILE A 506 -17.53 -13.34 27.50
N LEU A 507 -18.40 -12.33 27.33
CA LEU A 507 -19.47 -12.34 26.32
C LEU A 507 -18.92 -12.52 24.91
N ARG A 508 -17.78 -11.89 24.59
CA ARG A 508 -17.13 -12.06 23.28
C ARG A 508 -16.54 -13.46 23.08
N GLN A 509 -16.01 -14.06 24.15
CA GLN A 509 -15.50 -15.44 24.08
C GLN A 509 -16.64 -16.46 23.91
N PHE A 510 -17.81 -16.17 24.49
CA PHE A 510 -18.95 -17.08 24.58
C PHE A 510 -20.26 -16.33 24.27
N PRO A 511 -20.46 -15.88 23.01
CA PRO A 511 -21.59 -15.05 22.61
C PRO A 511 -22.94 -15.77 22.75
N ASN A 512 -22.96 -17.08 22.48
CA ASN A 512 -24.19 -17.88 22.44
C ASN A 512 -24.45 -18.66 23.75
N ASN A 513 -23.89 -18.20 24.88
CA ASN A 513 -24.03 -18.89 26.16
C ASN A 513 -25.07 -18.20 27.08
N ARG A 514 -26.17 -18.90 27.37
CA ARG A 514 -27.29 -18.37 28.17
C ARG A 514 -26.88 -17.92 29.58
N PHE A 515 -25.94 -18.60 30.22
CA PHE A 515 -25.57 -18.34 31.62
C PHE A 515 -24.82 -17.02 31.76
N ILE A 516 -24.00 -16.68 30.77
CA ILE A 516 -23.22 -15.44 30.74
C ILE A 516 -24.12 -14.27 30.42
N VAL A 517 -24.97 -14.42 29.40
CA VAL A 517 -25.95 -13.38 29.02
C VAL A 517 -26.87 -13.05 30.19
N ARG A 518 -27.33 -14.07 30.94
CA ARG A 518 -28.12 -13.87 32.17
C ARG A 518 -27.33 -13.20 33.30
N ALA A 519 -26.07 -13.55 33.49
CA ALA A 519 -25.23 -12.90 34.50
C ALA A 519 -24.97 -11.43 34.15
N TYR A 520 -24.78 -11.14 32.85
CA TYR A 520 -24.57 -9.78 32.37
C TYR A 520 -25.84 -8.93 32.42
N SER A 521 -27.01 -9.47 32.06
CA SER A 521 -28.26 -8.73 32.19
C SER A 521 -28.50 -8.31 33.64
N ARG A 522 -28.24 -9.21 34.61
CA ARG A 522 -28.29 -8.86 36.05
C ARG A 522 -27.31 -7.75 36.43
N PHE A 523 -26.07 -7.79 35.92
CA PHE A 523 -25.09 -6.73 36.15
C PHE A 523 -25.56 -5.37 35.59
N GLU A 524 -26.15 -5.35 34.40
CA GLU A 524 -26.70 -4.15 33.78
C GLU A 524 -27.85 -3.56 34.60
N LEU A 525 -28.71 -4.39 35.18
CA LEU A 525 -29.80 -3.94 36.04
C LEU A 525 -29.32 -3.48 37.43
N GLU A 526 -28.47 -4.27 38.08
CA GLU A 526 -28.13 -4.07 39.50
C GLU A 526 -26.97 -3.10 39.74
N VAL A 527 -26.08 -2.89 38.75
CA VAL A 527 -24.89 -2.04 38.89
C VAL A 527 -24.91 -0.86 37.93
N GLN A 528 -25.17 -1.09 36.63
CA GLN A 528 -25.23 0.02 35.65
C GLN A 528 -26.57 0.75 35.65
N ALA A 529 -27.64 0.11 36.16
CA ALA A 529 -29.02 0.58 36.08
C ALA A 529 -29.47 0.92 34.64
N ASN A 530 -28.92 0.24 33.62
CA ASN A 530 -29.31 0.44 32.22
C ASN A 530 -30.41 -0.54 31.80
N ILE A 531 -31.66 -0.09 31.93
CA ILE A 531 -32.82 -0.96 31.72
C ILE A 531 -33.00 -1.35 30.25
N LYS A 532 -32.63 -0.48 29.31
CA LYS A 532 -32.70 -0.79 27.87
C LYS A 532 -31.80 -1.98 27.51
N LYS A 533 -30.54 -1.93 27.95
CA LYS A 533 -29.59 -3.04 27.75
C LYS A 533 -30.06 -4.29 28.48
N PHE A 534 -30.56 -4.15 29.71
CA PHE A 534 -31.13 -5.27 30.45
C PHE A 534 -32.23 -6.00 29.67
N LEU A 535 -33.24 -5.28 29.17
CA LEU A 535 -34.35 -5.87 28.41
C LEU A 535 -33.86 -6.56 27.14
N PHE A 536 -32.89 -5.96 26.44
CA PHE A 536 -32.27 -6.55 25.27
C PHE A 536 -31.60 -7.90 25.60
N PHE A 537 -30.70 -7.93 26.60
CA PHE A 537 -30.00 -9.16 26.98
C PHE A 537 -30.90 -10.20 27.65
N ASP A 538 -31.94 -9.78 28.37
CA ASP A 538 -32.95 -10.69 28.92
C ASP A 538 -33.74 -11.39 27.82
N ASN A 539 -34.16 -10.66 26.78
CA ASN A 539 -34.79 -11.25 25.60
C ASN A 539 -33.83 -12.18 24.85
N SER A 540 -32.56 -11.80 24.68
CA SER A 540 -31.55 -12.69 24.10
C SER A 540 -31.35 -13.96 24.93
N CYS A 541 -31.42 -13.87 26.26
CA CYS A 541 -31.36 -15.04 27.15
C CYS A 541 -32.55 -16.00 26.92
N LYS A 542 -33.76 -15.47 26.68
CA LYS A 542 -34.97 -16.26 26.35
C LYS A 542 -34.87 -16.94 24.99
N ILE A 543 -34.22 -16.29 24.02
CA ILE A 543 -33.98 -16.89 22.69
C ILE A 543 -32.97 -18.04 22.82
N LEU A 544 -31.87 -17.80 23.55
CA LEU A 544 -30.85 -18.82 23.82
C LEU A 544 -31.37 -20.00 24.66
N SER A 545 -32.32 -19.78 25.58
CA SER A 545 -32.93 -20.86 26.36
C SER A 545 -33.81 -21.78 25.52
N ARG A 546 -34.36 -21.27 24.40
CA ARG A 546 -35.08 -22.07 23.38
C ARG A 546 -34.14 -22.83 22.43
N GLY A 547 -32.82 -22.72 22.61
CA GLY A 547 -31.81 -23.39 21.78
C GLY A 547 -31.53 -22.69 20.44
N ILE A 548 -32.08 -21.50 20.22
CA ILE A 548 -31.84 -20.70 19.01
C ILE A 548 -30.59 -19.85 19.24
N GLN A 549 -29.61 -19.92 18.34
CA GLN A 549 -28.40 -19.12 18.42
C GLN A 549 -28.72 -17.64 18.15
N TYR A 550 -28.25 -16.75 19.02
CA TYR A 550 -28.45 -15.30 18.89
C TYR A 550 -27.48 -14.68 17.88
N ASN A 551 -26.21 -15.08 17.92
CA ASN A 551 -25.22 -14.72 16.90
C ASN A 551 -25.05 -15.87 15.91
N GLU A 552 -25.19 -15.55 14.63
CA GLU A 552 -24.93 -16.49 13.54
C GLU A 552 -23.46 -16.94 13.54
N ASP A 553 -23.24 -18.20 13.17
CA ASP A 553 -21.91 -18.77 13.11
C ASP A 553 -21.19 -18.34 11.83
N GLN A 554 -20.31 -17.36 11.97
CA GLN A 554 -19.52 -16.83 10.86
C GLN A 554 -18.67 -17.88 10.16
N ALA A 555 -18.21 -18.92 10.87
CA ALA A 555 -17.42 -19.97 10.23
C ALA A 555 -18.27 -20.83 9.28
N HIS A 556 -19.56 -20.98 9.61
CA HIS A 556 -20.54 -21.64 8.77
C HIS A 556 -20.86 -20.82 7.51
N GLU A 557 -21.21 -19.55 7.69
CA GLU A 557 -21.54 -18.64 6.58
C GLU A 557 -20.38 -18.51 5.58
N LEU A 558 -19.16 -18.28 6.08
CA LEU A 558 -17.96 -18.17 5.26
C LEU A 558 -17.61 -19.48 4.53
N GLY A 559 -17.86 -20.62 5.18
CA GLY A 559 -17.66 -21.95 4.59
C GLY A 559 -18.62 -22.24 3.44
N LEU A 560 -19.90 -21.92 3.60
CA LEU A 560 -20.92 -22.08 2.56
C LEU A 560 -20.71 -21.09 1.40
N HIS A 561 -20.26 -19.86 1.67
CA HIS A 561 -19.88 -18.92 0.62
C HIS A 561 -18.67 -19.44 -0.19
N ALA A 562 -17.69 -20.06 0.47
CA ALA A 562 -16.55 -20.68 -0.20
C ALA A 562 -16.96 -21.91 -1.04
N PHE A 563 -17.93 -22.70 -0.56
CA PHE A 563 -18.41 -23.92 -1.19
C PHE A 563 -19.94 -23.94 -1.29
N PRO A 564 -20.53 -23.30 -2.31
CA PRO A 564 -21.98 -23.11 -2.40
C PRO A 564 -22.76 -24.40 -2.67
N LEU A 565 -22.09 -25.47 -3.09
CA LEU A 565 -22.71 -26.77 -3.37
C LEU A 565 -22.81 -27.67 -2.12
N LEU A 566 -22.26 -27.26 -0.98
CA LEU A 566 -22.37 -28.02 0.26
C LEU A 566 -23.77 -27.93 0.87
N PRO A 567 -24.24 -28.99 1.56
CA PRO A 567 -25.50 -28.95 2.28
C PRO A 567 -25.43 -27.94 3.44
N LEU A 568 -26.58 -27.38 3.82
CA LEU A 568 -26.67 -26.50 4.99
C LEU A 568 -26.42 -27.25 6.30
N THR A 569 -26.85 -28.50 6.37
CA THR A 569 -26.70 -29.38 7.53
C THR A 569 -26.22 -30.76 7.09
N VAL A 570 -25.26 -31.35 7.79
CA VAL A 570 -24.74 -32.70 7.48
C VAL A 570 -25.66 -33.77 8.09
N ARG A 571 -26.37 -33.46 9.18
CA ARG A 571 -27.32 -34.39 9.83
C ARG A 571 -28.72 -33.77 9.89
N GLU A 572 -29.62 -34.18 9.00
CA GLU A 572 -31.04 -33.78 9.03
C GLU A 572 -31.76 -34.16 10.35
N ASN A 573 -31.21 -35.08 11.15
CA ASN A 573 -31.95 -35.72 12.25
C ASN A 573 -31.87 -35.03 13.64
N LEU A 574 -31.17 -33.91 13.83
CA LEU A 574 -30.99 -33.33 15.18
C LEU A 574 -31.92 -32.16 15.53
N MET A 575 -32.56 -31.50 14.56
CA MET A 575 -33.51 -30.41 14.88
C MET A 575 -34.80 -30.92 15.53
N ILE A 576 -35.18 -32.19 15.31
CA ILE A 576 -36.43 -32.76 15.85
C ILE A 576 -36.23 -33.31 17.28
N MET A 577 -35.02 -33.77 17.66
CA MET A 577 -34.80 -34.40 18.97
C MET A 577 -34.43 -33.43 20.12
N LYS A 578 -33.99 -32.20 19.85
CA LYS A 578 -33.63 -31.23 20.90
C LYS A 578 -34.81 -30.46 21.51
N ILE A 579 -36.02 -30.65 20.99
CA ILE A 579 -37.24 -30.09 21.60
C ILE A 579 -37.71 -30.99 22.77
N GLY A 580 -37.24 -32.23 22.87
CA GLY A 580 -37.89 -33.27 23.70
C GLY A 580 -37.20 -33.71 25.00
N SER A 581 -35.90 -33.47 25.22
CA SER A 581 -35.25 -34.10 26.38
C SER A 581 -33.94 -33.43 26.78
N GLU A 582 -34.01 -32.47 27.70
CA GLU A 582 -32.98 -32.19 28.72
C GLU A 582 -33.56 -31.14 29.68
N SER A 583 -34.11 -31.64 30.81
CA SER A 583 -34.31 -30.94 32.09
C SER A 583 -34.72 -29.46 32.05
N PHE A 584 -36.03 -29.24 31.93
CA PHE A 584 -36.70 -27.94 32.14
C PHE A 584 -36.93 -27.60 33.63
N GLU A 585 -36.44 -28.41 34.58
CA GLU A 585 -36.90 -28.34 35.98
C GLU A 585 -36.06 -27.46 36.93
N ASP A 586 -34.85 -27.02 36.57
CA ASP A 586 -34.03 -26.22 37.50
C ASP A 586 -34.10 -24.68 37.28
N ALA A 587 -34.86 -24.21 36.28
CA ALA A 587 -35.02 -22.77 35.99
C ALA A 587 -36.40 -22.20 36.38
N SER A 588 -37.41 -23.05 36.60
CA SER A 588 -38.80 -22.66 36.82
C SER A 588 -39.04 -21.98 38.16
N ASN A 589 -38.30 -22.35 39.22
CA ASN A 589 -38.52 -21.80 40.56
C ASN A 589 -38.07 -20.33 40.73
N THR A 590 -37.27 -19.77 39.80
CA THR A 590 -36.95 -18.32 39.81
C THR A 590 -37.74 -17.53 38.78
N GLU A 591 -38.36 -18.19 37.79
CA GLU A 591 -39.11 -17.53 36.71
C GLU A 591 -40.56 -17.22 37.13
N LEU A 592 -41.18 -18.04 37.98
CA LEU A 592 -42.54 -17.81 38.47
C LEU A 592 -42.64 -16.63 39.47
N ALA A 593 -41.57 -16.29 40.18
CA ALA A 593 -41.58 -15.14 41.11
C ALA A 593 -41.46 -13.76 40.41
N PHE A 594 -41.07 -13.72 39.13
CA PHE A 594 -40.89 -12.46 38.39
C PHE A 594 -42.07 -12.10 37.47
N GLN A 595 -42.90 -13.08 37.06
CA GLN A 595 -43.99 -12.83 36.12
C GLN A 595 -45.24 -12.19 36.75
N GLU A 596 -45.56 -12.43 38.02
CA GLU A 596 -46.74 -11.84 38.68
C GLU A 596 -46.59 -10.36 39.08
N SER A 597 -45.41 -9.75 38.87
CA SER A 597 -45.15 -8.32 39.16
C SER A 597 -45.05 -7.42 37.92
N SER A 598 -45.44 -7.93 36.74
CA SER A 598 -45.06 -7.35 35.44
C SER A 598 -45.89 -6.14 34.97
N GLU A 599 -47.17 -5.99 35.36
CA GLU A 599 -48.00 -4.88 34.85
C GLU A 599 -47.75 -3.54 35.57
N LYS A 600 -47.45 -3.53 36.87
CA LYS A 600 -47.11 -2.28 37.61
C LYS A 600 -45.67 -1.82 37.37
N ASN A 601 -44.76 -2.73 37.02
CA ASN A 601 -43.35 -2.42 36.78
C ASN A 601 -43.08 -1.78 35.41
N ASN A 602 -43.93 -2.04 34.39
CA ASN A 602 -43.71 -1.49 33.05
C ASN A 602 -43.76 0.05 33.00
N TYR A 603 -44.67 0.69 33.76
CA TYR A 603 -44.77 2.16 33.78
C TYR A 603 -43.57 2.85 34.48
N GLN A 604 -43.06 2.25 35.56
CA GLN A 604 -41.85 2.74 36.23
C GLN A 604 -40.61 2.53 35.35
N THR A 605 -40.56 1.39 34.66
CA THR A 605 -39.51 1.04 33.71
C THR A 605 -39.48 2.02 32.53
N GLU A 606 -40.64 2.36 31.95
CA GLU A 606 -40.75 3.37 30.89
C GLU A 606 -40.31 4.77 31.35
N LYS A 607 -40.68 5.18 32.57
CA LYS A 607 -40.20 6.45 33.14
C LYS A 607 -38.68 6.47 33.30
N GLN A 608 -38.10 5.42 33.83
CA GLN A 608 -36.65 5.30 33.99
C GLN A 608 -35.93 5.27 32.63
N ILE A 609 -36.52 4.61 31.63
CA ILE A 609 -36.05 4.62 30.24
C ILE A 609 -36.09 6.03 29.66
N SER A 610 -37.18 6.78 29.86
CA SER A 610 -37.31 8.16 29.39
C SER A 610 -36.31 9.11 30.06
N LEU A 611 -36.05 8.92 31.36
CA LEU A 611 -35.04 9.68 32.09
C LEU A 611 -33.63 9.35 31.59
N ALA A 612 -33.33 8.07 31.34
CA ALA A 612 -32.05 7.66 30.75
C ALA A 612 -31.86 8.27 29.35
N ASP A 613 -32.90 8.31 28.52
CA ASP A 613 -32.85 8.96 27.21
C ASP A 613 -32.65 10.46 27.30
N ILE A 614 -33.27 11.12 28.28
CA ILE A 614 -33.03 12.55 28.52
C ILE A 614 -31.58 12.76 28.93
N ILE A 615 -31.03 11.93 29.84
CA ILE A 615 -29.64 12.03 30.31
C ILE A 615 -28.64 11.80 29.16
N ASP A 616 -28.82 10.74 28.36
CA ASP A 616 -27.94 10.40 27.25
C ASP A 616 -28.03 11.42 26.10
N ASN A 617 -29.18 12.09 25.93
CA ASN A 617 -29.37 13.15 24.94
C ASN A 617 -28.91 14.54 25.41
N ILE A 618 -28.48 14.71 26.67
CA ILE A 618 -27.79 15.93 27.12
C ILE A 618 -26.37 15.89 26.55
N THR A 619 -26.27 16.21 25.27
CA THR A 619 -24.99 16.49 24.61
C THR A 619 -24.77 17.99 24.67
N ILE A 620 -23.67 18.39 25.30
CA ILE A 620 -23.27 19.79 25.33
C ILE A 620 -22.82 20.17 23.90
N GLN A 621 -23.73 20.77 23.13
CA GLN A 621 -23.52 21.11 21.71
C GLN A 621 -22.23 21.92 21.47
N SER A 622 -21.80 22.71 22.45
CA SER A 622 -20.58 23.52 22.37
C SER A 622 -19.31 22.70 22.12
N PHE A 623 -19.24 21.44 22.59
CA PHE A 623 -18.06 20.59 22.38
C PHE A 623 -17.96 20.10 20.94
N HIS A 624 -19.09 19.78 20.30
CA HIS A 624 -19.13 19.40 18.89
C HIS A 624 -18.77 20.57 17.98
N ILE A 625 -19.33 21.76 18.25
CA ILE A 625 -19.00 22.98 17.52
C ILE A 625 -17.51 23.32 17.70
N THR A 626 -16.96 23.18 18.92
CA THR A 626 -15.53 23.44 19.17
C THR A 626 -14.63 22.48 18.39
N LYS A 627 -14.98 21.18 18.30
CA LYS A 627 -14.24 20.22 17.48
C LYS A 627 -14.27 20.57 16.00
N ILE A 628 -15.44 20.94 15.48
CA ILE A 628 -15.62 21.33 14.08
C ILE A 628 -14.83 22.62 13.78
N VAL A 629 -14.94 23.64 14.63
CA VAL A 629 -14.22 24.91 14.47
C VAL A 629 -12.71 24.70 14.53
N ARG A 630 -12.19 23.86 15.45
CA ARG A 630 -10.76 23.53 15.49
C ARG A 630 -10.29 22.80 14.23
N PHE A 631 -11.08 21.87 13.72
CA PHE A 631 -10.77 21.13 12.50
C PHE A 631 -10.77 22.05 11.26
N VAL A 632 -11.80 22.89 11.13
CA VAL A 632 -11.90 23.88 10.05
C VAL A 632 -10.77 24.92 10.14
N GLY A 633 -10.46 25.42 11.33
CA GLY A 633 -9.35 26.35 11.54
C GLY A 633 -7.99 25.77 11.16
N LEU A 634 -7.74 24.50 11.46
CA LEU A 634 -6.51 23.80 11.09
C LEU A 634 -6.41 23.62 9.55
N LEU A 635 -7.53 23.38 8.88
CA LEU A 635 -7.60 23.25 7.42
C LEU A 635 -7.33 24.59 6.72
N ILE A 636 -7.95 25.68 7.21
CA ILE A 636 -7.74 27.04 6.68
C ILE A 636 -6.27 27.48 6.86
N PHE A 637 -5.67 27.22 8.03
CA PHE A 637 -4.28 27.59 8.30
C PHE A 637 -3.31 26.88 7.33
N ASN A 638 -3.51 25.58 7.09
CA ASN A 638 -2.68 24.83 6.13
C ASN A 638 -2.84 25.35 4.69
N LEU A 639 -4.07 25.68 4.26
CA LEU A 639 -4.30 26.29 2.95
C LEU A 639 -3.56 27.63 2.81
N MET A 640 -3.54 28.44 3.87
CA MET A 640 -2.87 29.74 3.85
C MET A 640 -1.35 29.61 3.72
N VAL A 641 -0.74 28.62 4.40
CA VAL A 641 0.70 28.32 4.27
C VAL A 641 1.05 27.88 2.85
N ILE A 642 0.21 27.03 2.22
CA ILE A 642 0.41 26.58 0.84
C ILE A 642 0.32 27.77 -0.14
N LEU A 643 -0.71 28.63 0.02
CA LEU A 643 -0.87 29.84 -0.80
C LEU A 643 0.31 30.81 -0.65
N ALA A 644 0.78 31.03 0.58
CA ALA A 644 1.96 31.87 0.84
C ALA A 644 3.23 31.28 0.21
N GLY A 645 3.39 29.95 0.23
CA GLY A 645 4.49 29.27 -0.44
C GLY A 645 4.47 29.45 -1.96
N ILE A 646 3.30 29.30 -2.60
CA ILE A 646 3.13 29.50 -4.04
C ILE A 646 3.45 30.94 -4.44
N ILE A 647 2.95 31.93 -3.69
CA ILE A 647 3.22 33.35 -3.96
C ILE A 647 4.71 33.65 -3.79
N SER A 648 5.36 33.11 -2.76
CA SER A 648 6.80 33.32 -2.53
C SER A 648 7.66 32.74 -3.65
N VAL A 649 7.32 31.54 -4.14
CA VAL A 649 8.00 30.92 -5.29
C VAL A 649 7.79 31.74 -6.56
N TYR A 650 6.58 32.24 -6.80
CA TYR A 650 6.28 33.08 -7.96
C TYR A 650 7.10 34.38 -7.95
N ILE A 651 7.19 35.05 -6.79
CA ILE A 651 8.00 36.26 -6.63
C ILE A 651 9.48 35.96 -6.93
N LEU A 652 10.02 34.87 -6.35
CA LEU A 652 11.41 34.47 -6.58
C LEU A 652 11.71 34.14 -8.05
N LEU A 653 10.80 33.45 -8.74
CA LEU A 653 10.97 33.14 -10.16
C LEU A 653 10.97 34.41 -11.02
N SER A 654 10.05 35.34 -10.73
CA SER A 654 9.93 36.60 -11.46
C SER A 654 11.16 37.51 -11.26
N ASP A 655 11.83 37.39 -10.11
CA ASP A 655 13.04 38.13 -9.80
C ASP A 655 14.28 37.61 -10.54
N LEU A 656 14.28 36.34 -10.98
CA LEU A 656 15.40 35.68 -11.66
C LEU A 656 15.33 35.74 -13.20
N GLU A 657 14.14 35.86 -13.78
CA GLU A 657 13.94 35.83 -15.24
C GLU A 657 14.57 37.04 -15.95
N LYS A 658 14.31 38.27 -15.46
CA LYS A 658 14.81 39.51 -16.09
C LYS A 658 16.34 39.68 -16.08
N PRO A 659 17.05 39.38 -14.97
CA PRO A 659 18.53 39.38 -14.98
C PRO A 659 19.14 38.46 -16.04
N LEU A 660 18.51 37.31 -16.29
CA LEU A 660 19.00 36.34 -17.28
C LEU A 660 18.97 36.93 -18.70
N ASP A 661 17.91 37.66 -19.05
CA ASP A 661 17.80 38.36 -20.34
C ASP A 661 18.89 39.43 -20.51
N TYR A 662 19.25 40.14 -19.43
CA TYR A 662 20.32 41.13 -19.47
C TYR A 662 21.71 40.50 -19.61
N ILE A 663 21.97 39.37 -18.94
CA ILE A 663 23.21 38.60 -19.10
C ILE A 663 23.34 38.12 -20.55
N TYR A 664 22.25 37.60 -21.13
CA TYR A 664 22.21 37.21 -22.53
C TYR A 664 22.50 38.40 -23.45
N GLY A 665 21.82 39.54 -23.23
CA GLY A 665 22.01 40.78 -23.99
C GLY A 665 23.46 41.30 -23.97
N LEU A 666 24.12 41.29 -22.81
CA LEU A 666 25.53 41.71 -22.68
C LEU A 666 26.50 40.73 -23.32
N THR A 667 26.24 39.43 -23.20
CA THR A 667 27.05 38.39 -23.86
C THR A 667 26.95 38.54 -25.37
N PHE A 668 25.75 38.79 -25.88
CA PHE A 668 25.51 38.96 -27.31
C PHE A 668 26.06 40.30 -27.83
N PHE A 669 25.93 41.39 -27.08
CA PHE A 669 26.60 42.67 -27.35
C PHE A 669 28.10 42.50 -27.55
N ARG A 670 28.77 41.80 -26.63
CA ARG A 670 30.21 41.52 -26.72
C ARG A 670 30.57 40.79 -28.02
N SER A 671 29.80 39.76 -28.39
CA SER A 671 30.01 39.01 -29.62
C SER A 671 29.77 39.89 -30.85
N LEU A 672 28.70 40.68 -30.86
CA LEU A 672 28.31 41.52 -32.01
C LEU A 672 29.36 42.58 -32.35
N VAL A 673 30.05 43.17 -31.36
CA VAL A 673 31.11 44.15 -31.62
C VAL A 673 32.22 43.54 -32.49
N PHE A 674 32.59 42.28 -32.26
CA PHE A 674 33.57 41.57 -33.10
C PHE A 674 33.00 41.18 -34.47
N HIS A 675 31.76 40.68 -34.51
CA HIS A 675 31.13 40.27 -35.77
C HIS A 675 30.90 41.47 -36.69
N LEU A 676 30.44 42.61 -36.19
CA LEU A 676 30.24 43.82 -37.00
C LEU A 676 31.55 44.33 -37.61
N ALA A 677 32.65 44.33 -36.85
CA ALA A 677 33.95 44.73 -37.37
C ALA A 677 34.44 43.74 -38.45
N ALA A 678 34.38 42.43 -38.18
CA ALA A 678 34.84 41.39 -39.10
C ALA A 678 34.03 41.35 -40.41
N TYR A 679 32.70 41.40 -40.33
CA TYR A 679 31.82 41.38 -41.51
C TYR A 679 31.90 42.69 -42.31
N SER A 680 32.10 43.84 -41.65
CA SER A 680 32.33 45.11 -42.37
C SER A 680 33.60 45.06 -43.22
N MET A 681 34.67 44.46 -42.70
CA MET A 681 35.93 44.30 -43.41
C MET A 681 35.81 43.27 -44.55
N ASN A 682 35.13 42.15 -44.30
CA ASN A 682 34.90 41.12 -45.31
C ASN A 682 34.08 41.66 -46.49
N TYR A 683 33.01 42.42 -46.21
CA TYR A 683 32.18 43.06 -47.23
C TYR A 683 32.98 44.02 -48.13
N VAL A 684 33.89 44.80 -47.53
CA VAL A 684 34.72 45.76 -48.27
C VAL A 684 35.77 45.05 -49.13
N PHE A 685 36.36 43.96 -48.66
CA PHE A 685 37.29 43.17 -49.48
C PHE A 685 36.61 42.45 -50.64
N GLU A 686 35.39 41.93 -50.44
CA GLU A 686 34.61 41.27 -51.49
C GLU A 686 34.18 42.25 -52.60
N SER A 687 33.94 43.51 -52.24
CA SER A 687 33.48 44.55 -53.16
C SER A 687 34.59 45.19 -54.00
N LEU A 688 35.88 44.93 -53.71
CA LEU A 688 37.02 45.52 -54.44
C LEU A 688 37.50 44.62 -55.59
N PRO A 689 37.56 45.12 -56.85
CA PRO A 689 37.88 44.30 -58.02
C PRO A 689 39.34 43.79 -58.06
N GLN A 690 40.26 44.38 -57.30
CA GLN A 690 41.64 43.89 -57.16
C GLN A 690 41.77 42.69 -56.22
N TYR A 691 40.79 42.46 -55.34
CA TYR A 691 40.83 41.44 -54.28
C TYR A 691 39.68 40.42 -54.40
N SER A 692 38.80 40.56 -55.39
CA SER A 692 37.67 39.63 -55.64
C SER A 692 38.08 38.17 -55.84
N ASN A 693 39.33 37.91 -56.22
CA ASN A 693 39.87 36.55 -56.38
C ASN A 693 40.31 35.88 -55.05
N LEU A 694 40.27 36.59 -53.92
CA LEU A 694 40.53 36.04 -52.58
C LEU A 694 39.27 35.51 -51.89
N SER A 695 38.09 35.59 -52.50
CA SER A 695 36.86 35.03 -51.95
C SER A 695 36.89 33.51 -52.00
N THR A 696 37.55 32.86 -51.05
CA THR A 696 37.31 31.44 -50.79
C THR A 696 35.86 31.32 -50.34
N ARG A 697 35.01 30.70 -51.16
CA ARG A 697 33.68 30.25 -50.71
C ARG A 697 33.90 29.35 -49.49
N PHE A 698 33.38 29.75 -48.34
CA PHE A 698 33.31 28.87 -47.19
C PHE A 698 32.51 27.63 -47.59
N PRO A 699 32.89 26.41 -47.17
CA PRO A 699 32.09 25.22 -47.43
C PRO A 699 30.67 25.46 -46.89
N ASP A 700 29.66 25.06 -47.67
CA ASP A 700 28.25 25.21 -47.32
C ASP A 700 28.00 24.63 -45.92
N ASN A 701 27.84 25.51 -44.93
CA ASN A 701 27.38 25.13 -43.60
C ASN A 701 25.86 25.13 -43.63
N ASP A 702 25.24 23.98 -43.39
CA ASP A 702 23.81 23.72 -43.56
C ASP A 702 22.87 24.58 -42.67
N ASP A 703 23.39 25.36 -41.71
CA ASP A 703 22.58 26.20 -40.80
C ASP A 703 23.05 27.68 -40.78
N LEU A 704 22.54 28.49 -41.72
CA LEU A 704 22.76 29.96 -41.78
C LEU A 704 21.65 30.79 -41.11
N SER A 705 20.77 30.16 -40.33
CA SER A 705 19.64 30.83 -39.66
C SER A 705 20.05 31.98 -38.75
N TYR A 706 21.22 31.87 -38.08
CA TYR A 706 21.79 32.91 -37.22
C TYR A 706 22.44 34.09 -37.97
N LEU A 707 22.55 34.00 -39.29
CA LEU A 707 23.09 35.03 -40.18
C LEU A 707 22.05 35.52 -41.20
N GLY A 708 20.76 35.28 -40.94
CA GLY A 708 19.66 35.73 -41.80
C GLY A 708 19.41 34.84 -43.02
N SER A 709 19.93 33.60 -43.04
CA SER A 709 19.72 32.60 -44.10
C SER A 709 20.14 33.03 -45.51
N SER A 710 20.97 34.08 -45.63
CA SER A 710 21.55 34.51 -46.90
C SER A 710 23.01 34.07 -46.98
N ASN A 711 23.46 33.74 -48.19
CA ASN A 711 24.86 33.43 -48.47
C ASN A 711 25.67 34.69 -48.82
N SER A 712 25.02 35.85 -48.97
CA SER A 712 25.69 37.10 -49.30
C SER A 712 26.21 37.78 -48.03
N THR A 713 27.47 38.21 -48.02
CA THR A 713 28.08 38.87 -46.85
C THR A 713 27.38 40.19 -46.49
N LEU A 714 26.86 40.91 -47.47
CA LEU A 714 26.08 42.14 -47.29
C LEU A 714 24.75 41.89 -46.58
N ASP A 715 24.00 40.86 -46.95
CA ASP A 715 22.74 40.55 -46.27
C ASP A 715 22.99 40.02 -44.84
N GLN A 716 24.04 39.22 -44.65
CA GLN A 716 24.48 38.77 -43.33
C GLN A 716 24.88 39.96 -42.45
N TYR A 717 25.59 40.94 -43.01
CA TYR A 717 25.96 42.17 -42.32
C TYR A 717 24.74 43.03 -41.94
N LYS A 718 23.78 43.20 -42.86
CA LYS A 718 22.50 43.90 -42.59
C LYS A 718 21.68 43.19 -41.50
N PHE A 719 21.66 41.87 -41.49
CA PHE A 719 21.02 41.09 -40.44
C PHE A 719 21.69 41.32 -39.08
N LEU A 720 23.02 41.26 -39.01
CA LEU A 720 23.76 41.52 -37.77
C LEU A 720 23.57 42.95 -37.25
N LEU A 721 23.47 43.95 -38.14
CA LEU A 721 23.13 45.34 -37.76
C LEU A 721 21.71 45.46 -37.17
N SER A 722 20.75 44.69 -37.71
CA SER A 722 19.39 44.63 -37.15
C SER A 722 19.38 44.01 -35.74
N GLN A 723 20.17 42.97 -35.52
CA GLN A 723 20.33 42.33 -34.21
C GLN A 723 21.04 43.23 -33.20
N ALA A 724 22.07 43.96 -33.63
CA ALA A 724 22.74 44.96 -32.79
C ALA A 724 21.81 46.09 -32.34
N SER A 725 20.87 46.49 -33.20
CA SER A 725 19.84 47.47 -32.85
C SER A 725 18.88 46.92 -31.78
N GLN A 726 18.50 45.65 -31.86
CA GLN A 726 17.66 45.00 -30.83
C GLN A 726 18.39 44.88 -29.49
N VAL A 727 19.67 44.56 -29.49
CA VAL A 727 20.50 44.49 -28.27
C VAL A 727 20.66 45.86 -27.62
N SER A 728 20.76 46.94 -28.41
CA SER A 728 20.79 48.30 -27.87
C SER A 728 19.54 48.62 -27.02
N VAL A 729 18.36 48.11 -27.42
CA VAL A 729 17.12 48.27 -26.64
C VAL A 729 17.20 47.51 -25.32
N ILE A 730 17.75 46.29 -25.30
CA ILE A 730 17.92 45.49 -24.08
C ILE A 730 18.86 46.18 -23.10
N ILE A 731 19.99 46.73 -23.59
CA ILE A 731 20.94 47.49 -22.76
C ILE A 731 20.29 48.76 -22.20
N MET A 732 19.44 49.44 -22.98
CA MET A 732 18.69 50.60 -22.53
C MET A 732 17.69 50.23 -21.42
N GLN A 733 16.96 49.12 -21.56
CA GLN A 733 16.05 48.63 -20.52
C GLN A 733 16.78 48.25 -19.22
N MET A 734 18.02 47.76 -19.33
CA MET A 734 18.86 47.47 -18.16
C MET A 734 19.22 48.73 -17.36
N GLN A 735 19.30 49.91 -18.01
CA GLN A 735 19.60 51.17 -17.32
C GLN A 735 18.49 51.57 -16.35
N ASP A 736 17.26 51.13 -16.55
CA ASP A 736 16.14 51.46 -15.66
C ASP A 736 15.81 50.34 -14.65
N PHE A 737 16.50 49.19 -14.73
CA PHE A 737 16.18 48.01 -13.92
C PHE A 737 16.82 48.04 -12.52
N LYS A 738 16.01 47.88 -11.46
CA LYS A 738 16.42 47.76 -10.03
C LYS A 738 17.50 48.78 -9.59
N ILE A 739 17.18 50.06 -9.72
CA ILE A 739 18.01 51.19 -9.23
C ILE A 739 18.26 51.04 -7.72
N GLY A 740 19.52 51.06 -7.28
CA GLY A 740 19.92 50.87 -5.87
C GLY A 740 20.50 49.48 -5.55
N ASN A 741 20.54 48.56 -6.52
CA ASN A 741 21.27 47.29 -6.38
C ASN A 741 22.74 47.50 -6.76
N LEU A 742 23.65 47.18 -5.83
CA LEU A 742 25.10 47.37 -5.98
C LEU A 742 25.67 46.82 -7.31
N TYR A 743 25.30 45.59 -7.68
CA TYR A 743 25.84 44.90 -8.85
C TYR A 743 25.31 45.50 -10.17
N PHE A 744 24.01 45.79 -10.22
CA PHE A 744 23.40 46.44 -11.38
C PHE A 744 23.84 47.90 -11.53
N ASP A 745 24.02 48.63 -10.44
CA ASP A 745 24.51 50.00 -10.47
C ASP A 745 25.99 50.06 -10.90
N ASN A 746 26.82 49.10 -10.47
CA ASN A 746 28.19 48.94 -10.97
C ASN A 746 28.21 48.67 -12.48
N ALA A 747 27.42 47.71 -12.97
CA ALA A 747 27.33 47.40 -14.40
C ALA A 747 26.78 48.58 -15.22
N ARG A 748 25.75 49.29 -14.71
CA ARG A 748 25.19 50.49 -15.33
C ARG A 748 26.23 51.61 -15.40
N SER A 749 26.98 51.83 -14.33
CA SER A 749 28.03 52.85 -14.30
C SER A 749 29.10 52.57 -15.37
N LYS A 750 29.51 51.30 -15.53
CA LYS A 750 30.49 50.89 -16.54
C LYS A 750 30.01 51.14 -17.97
N LEU A 751 28.73 50.89 -18.28
CA LEU A 751 28.21 51.02 -19.66
C LEU A 751 27.73 52.43 -20.04
N SER A 752 27.21 53.20 -19.07
CA SER A 752 26.48 54.45 -19.36
C SER A 752 27.06 55.70 -18.68
N ALA A 753 27.81 55.57 -17.59
CA ALA A 753 28.37 56.71 -16.86
C ALA A 753 29.87 56.88 -17.10
N ASN A 754 30.63 55.78 -17.13
CA ASN A 754 32.06 55.79 -17.36
C ASN A 754 32.35 56.18 -18.80
N LYS A 755 33.23 57.16 -18.97
CA LYS A 755 33.67 57.61 -20.27
C LYS A 755 35.01 56.97 -20.59
N MET A 756 35.14 56.43 -21.80
CA MET A 756 36.38 55.84 -22.30
C MET A 756 36.82 56.57 -23.57
N LEU A 757 38.10 56.40 -23.94
CA LEU A 757 38.65 57.01 -25.15
C LEU A 757 38.07 56.30 -26.38
N PHE A 758 37.37 57.05 -27.21
CA PHE A 758 36.80 56.64 -28.48
C PHE A 758 37.59 57.28 -29.61
N THR A 759 38.38 56.50 -30.33
CA THR A 759 39.12 56.99 -31.49
C THR A 759 38.19 57.08 -32.69
N ILE A 760 37.87 58.29 -33.12
CA ILE A 760 37.11 58.57 -34.34
C ILE A 760 38.06 59.04 -35.44
N PHE A 761 37.81 58.62 -36.67
CA PHE A 761 38.53 59.09 -37.86
C PHE A 761 37.57 59.94 -38.71
N PRO A 762 37.43 61.25 -38.49
CA PRO A 762 36.50 62.09 -39.27
C PRO A 762 36.90 62.20 -40.75
N THR A 763 38.19 62.08 -41.07
CA THR A 763 38.74 62.04 -42.43
C THR A 763 39.79 60.93 -42.54
N MET A 764 40.16 60.54 -43.77
CA MET A 764 41.04 59.39 -44.05
C MET A 764 42.40 59.41 -43.32
N ASN A 765 42.88 60.58 -42.86
CA ASN A 765 44.21 60.76 -42.27
C ASN A 765 44.20 61.44 -40.88
N GLU A 766 43.02 61.81 -40.35
CA GLU A 766 42.91 62.54 -39.09
C GLU A 766 42.36 61.64 -38.00
N LYS A 767 43.11 61.50 -36.89
CA LYS A 767 42.73 60.72 -35.72
C LYS A 767 42.29 61.67 -34.61
N VAL A 768 41.04 61.53 -34.15
CA VAL A 768 40.48 62.33 -33.05
C VAL A 768 40.02 61.40 -31.94
N ASP A 769 40.60 61.53 -30.75
CA ASP A 769 40.18 60.77 -29.58
C ASP A 769 39.13 61.57 -28.80
N ILE A 770 37.89 61.07 -28.73
CA ILE A 770 36.77 61.68 -28.02
C ILE A 770 36.44 60.85 -26.77
N LEU A 771 36.08 61.51 -25.68
CA LEU A 771 35.71 60.83 -24.44
C LEU A 771 34.17 60.63 -24.39
N THR A 772 33.69 59.45 -24.80
CA THR A 772 32.25 59.12 -24.85
C THR A 772 31.92 57.87 -24.03
N THR A 773 30.63 57.57 -23.87
CA THR A 773 30.18 56.39 -23.10
C THR A 773 30.16 55.14 -24.00
N PRO A 774 30.44 53.94 -23.46
CA PRO A 774 30.43 52.69 -24.22
C PRO A 774 29.12 52.45 -24.98
N PHE A 775 27.98 52.81 -24.37
CA PHE A 775 26.67 52.73 -25.03
C PHE A 775 26.57 53.66 -26.25
N ALA A 776 27.02 54.92 -26.13
CA ALA A 776 27.03 55.86 -27.25
C ALA A 776 28.00 55.41 -28.36
N MET A 777 29.15 54.85 -28.00
CA MET A 777 30.07 54.26 -28.97
C MET A 777 29.42 53.10 -29.73
N PHE A 778 28.68 52.22 -29.05
CA PHE A 778 28.00 51.13 -29.72
C PHE A 778 26.91 51.62 -30.69
N GLN A 779 26.18 52.68 -30.35
CA GLN A 779 25.23 53.31 -31.26
C GLN A 779 25.92 53.94 -32.48
N ASP A 780 27.08 54.57 -32.27
CA ASP A 780 27.90 55.08 -33.37
C ASP A 780 28.46 53.95 -34.25
N PHE A 781 28.84 52.79 -33.68
CA PHE A 781 29.21 51.59 -34.44
C PHE A 781 28.09 51.12 -35.36
N ILE A 782 26.85 51.08 -34.86
CA ILE A 782 25.68 50.70 -35.66
C ILE A 782 25.42 51.72 -36.77
N ARG A 783 25.51 53.02 -36.45
CA ARG A 783 25.32 54.11 -37.42
C ARG A 783 26.37 54.07 -38.55
N LEU A 784 27.64 53.94 -38.19
CA LEU A 784 28.75 53.86 -39.17
C LEU A 784 28.63 52.60 -40.03
N GLY A 785 28.24 51.48 -39.43
CA GLY A 785 27.97 50.24 -40.17
C GLY A 785 26.77 50.34 -41.11
N SER A 786 25.70 51.01 -40.70
CA SER A 786 24.54 51.24 -41.60
C SER A 786 24.90 52.11 -42.80
N ASN A 787 25.77 53.12 -42.61
CA ASN A 787 26.25 53.95 -43.72
C ASN A 787 27.07 53.12 -44.72
N LEU A 788 27.96 52.25 -44.23
CA LEU A 788 28.73 51.34 -45.08
C LEU A 788 27.83 50.34 -45.84
N SER A 789 26.71 49.91 -45.23
CA SER A 789 25.77 48.99 -45.88
C SER A 789 24.95 49.61 -47.02
N SER A 790 25.01 50.94 -47.17
CA SER A 790 24.24 51.73 -48.12
C SER A 790 25.05 52.28 -49.30
N THR A 791 26.37 52.05 -49.33
CA THR A 791 27.28 52.52 -50.39
C THR A 791 27.45 51.44 -51.47
N ASP A 792 26.92 51.69 -52.67
CA ASP A 792 26.82 50.66 -53.74
C ASP A 792 28.09 50.47 -54.59
N ASN A 793 29.09 51.37 -54.53
CA ASN A 793 30.33 51.29 -55.32
C ASN A 793 31.56 51.58 -54.46
N LEU A 794 32.16 50.52 -53.89
CA LEU A 794 33.30 50.70 -53.00
C LEU A 794 34.63 50.86 -53.77
N THR A 795 35.48 51.81 -53.37
CA THR A 795 36.80 52.08 -53.98
C THR A 795 37.95 51.75 -53.03
N VAL A 796 39.18 51.54 -53.55
CA VAL A 796 40.35 51.14 -52.73
C VAL A 796 40.65 52.15 -51.60
N GLY A 797 40.24 53.41 -51.74
CA GLY A 797 40.35 54.43 -50.69
C GLY A 797 39.49 54.14 -49.45
N GLU A 798 38.43 53.34 -49.55
CA GLU A 798 37.52 53.06 -48.43
C GLU A 798 38.01 51.95 -47.50
N LEU A 799 39.11 51.26 -47.82
CA LEU A 799 39.84 50.47 -46.82
C LEU A 799 40.41 51.37 -45.70
N ASN A 800 40.73 52.62 -46.03
CA ASN A 800 41.08 53.66 -45.06
C ASN A 800 39.86 54.45 -44.57
N SER A 801 38.64 54.00 -44.89
CA SER A 801 37.43 54.72 -44.53
C SER A 801 37.36 54.92 -43.01
N PRO A 802 36.86 56.10 -42.59
CA PRO A 802 36.45 56.38 -41.22
C PRO A 802 35.75 55.21 -40.53
N THR A 803 34.82 54.56 -41.21
CA THR A 803 33.91 53.55 -40.65
C THR A 803 34.62 52.26 -40.24
N ILE A 804 35.61 51.81 -41.02
CA ILE A 804 36.37 50.58 -40.74
C ILE A 804 37.47 50.85 -39.72
N GLN A 805 38.19 51.97 -39.84
CA GLN A 805 39.27 52.30 -38.90
C GLN A 805 38.73 52.60 -37.49
N THR A 806 37.54 53.21 -37.38
CA THR A 806 36.87 53.42 -36.09
C THR A 806 36.34 52.14 -35.48
N SER A 807 35.79 51.21 -36.27
CA SER A 807 35.26 49.95 -35.73
C SER A 807 36.38 49.05 -35.21
N ILE A 808 37.49 48.92 -35.95
CA ILE A 808 38.63 48.06 -35.57
C ILE A 808 39.39 48.60 -34.36
N ASN A 809 39.64 49.91 -34.27
CA ASN A 809 40.45 50.46 -33.18
C ASN A 809 39.72 50.46 -31.83
N ASN A 810 38.38 50.46 -31.83
CA ASN A 810 37.58 50.54 -30.60
C ASN A 810 36.92 49.20 -30.20
N MET A 811 36.95 48.16 -31.05
CA MET A 811 36.27 46.88 -30.77
C MET A 811 36.75 46.22 -29.47
N GLY A 812 38.06 46.20 -29.24
CA GLY A 812 38.64 45.52 -28.07
C GLY A 812 38.28 46.21 -26.76
N ALA A 813 38.27 47.54 -26.77
CA ALA A 813 37.90 48.33 -25.61
C ALA A 813 36.42 48.16 -25.28
N LEU A 814 35.52 48.17 -26.27
CA LEU A 814 34.08 47.92 -26.04
C LEU A 814 33.78 46.50 -25.54
N ALA A 815 34.48 45.48 -26.08
CA ALA A 815 34.31 44.11 -25.65
C ALA A 815 34.80 43.87 -24.21
N SER A 816 35.85 44.58 -23.78
CA SER A 816 36.34 44.52 -22.40
C SER A 816 35.31 45.07 -21.40
N VAL A 817 34.71 46.22 -21.69
CA VAL A 817 33.68 46.83 -20.84
C VAL A 817 32.42 45.95 -20.76
N ALA A 818 32.03 45.30 -21.86
CA ALA A 818 30.94 44.33 -21.86
C ALA A 818 31.22 43.14 -20.92
N THR A 819 32.47 42.65 -20.92
CA THR A 819 32.91 41.53 -20.08
C THR A 819 32.93 41.93 -18.60
N ASP A 820 33.46 43.11 -18.28
CA ASP A 820 33.52 43.64 -16.92
C ASP A 820 32.13 43.96 -16.36
N SER A 821 31.16 44.28 -17.22
CA SER A 821 29.76 44.53 -16.81
C SER A 821 29.01 43.22 -16.60
N LEU A 822 29.31 42.20 -17.42
CA LEU A 822 28.75 40.86 -17.27
C LEU A 822 29.23 40.19 -15.97
N GLN A 823 30.49 40.35 -15.61
CA GLN A 823 31.04 39.80 -14.37
C GLN A 823 30.38 40.39 -13.12
N GLU A 824 29.99 41.67 -13.14
CA GLU A 824 29.27 42.29 -12.02
C GLU A 824 27.86 41.72 -11.86
N ILE A 825 27.13 41.49 -12.95
CA ILE A 825 25.74 40.98 -12.90
C ILE A 825 25.70 39.47 -12.62
N SER A 826 26.76 38.73 -12.95
CA SER A 826 26.88 37.30 -12.69
C SER A 826 27.21 36.95 -11.23
N ASN A 827 27.72 37.91 -10.46
CA ASN A 827 27.99 37.77 -9.02
C ASN A 827 26.74 38.11 -8.22
#